data_AF-A0AAV2JYF6-F1
#
_entry.id   AF-A0AAV2JYF6-F1
#
_cell.length_a   1.000
_cell.length_b   1.000
_cell.length_c   1.000
_cell.angle_alpha   90.00
_cell.angle_beta   90.00
_cell.angle_gamma   90.00
#
_symmetry.space_group_name_H-M   'P 1'
#
loop_
_entity.id
_entity.type
_entity.pdbx_description
1 polymer ?
#
loop_
_entity_poly.entity_id
_entity_poly.type
_entity_poly.pdbx_seq_one_letter_code
_entity_poly.pdbx_strand_id
1 'polypeptide(L)'
;MCCCCERHTLHTRHTSDTSHTSDMPLLSLTVRSALGRHYLAMFEATQNVMLKPSESWREALLDTRVMDLFFTVHTKVREDSDMAQDSLQCLSQLASMHGPIFPDESAQVSYLAHMVEGLLAMINGMEMEDSEAMGIANIVSNLISMFPRTTLTALPPDLFTSFINCLTLLTCSFGRNAALEETLDKDDMVYMEAYDRLLESWLTLVRDEQHFPRGAFLQPAVQVFNGYIQCHLAAPDGTRNMSTNGVTSHEEDEINELQEDDRELFSDQLSSIGMMGRVAADHCIPLLTSLLEERLSRLHGQLQRTQQNLMAASDLGTVDRKVLDDLYEDIHWLLLVSGYVLTDDPQGETPLIPSEVMEFSIKHSTEVDMNTTLQVLGSPGEKASSIPGFHRTDCVVRLLSAVLRTSEVESRATRASLTSLLSPQMGKDIMWFLRRWTKSYLLLEEKLYEQISLPLSTAFGADTEGSKWIVGYLLEKVISNLSAWSAEGELATDTVELLVTLVERRERANLVVQCEGWWRLAKQFASRSPPLHLLSSPVQRSLMKALVLGGFANMDADTKQQYWAEVLHPLQQRFQNLINQENFAQMSQEEAVKQEIIATLEALCGIAEATQMDNVASLFSFLMDFLSSCIGLMEVYSNTPETINLIIEVFVEVAHKQICYLGESKCMKLYEACLTLLQVYSKNNQSRKRRDPSAEEDQYQDLLLIMELLTNLLSKEFIDFSDTDEVFRSQEQGGASSGRNVSAADVVLYGVNIVLPLMSQDLLKFPSLCNQYYKLITFICEIFPEKIPLLPEELFKSLMFSLELGMTAMSSEISQLCLEALSPLAEHCSKCPDKDSPLSHATQHFLKLVFDMLLLQKHSIELTVAAGEAFYSLVCLHQVEYSELVQALLSSQRDAMVYQRLSEAFRQLQASSAPPSQDRKHKLAFLKSLEEFVANVGGLLCVK
;
A
#
# COMPACT_ATOMS: atom_id res chain seq x y z
N MET A 1 26.79 -7.87 29.00
CA MET A 1 28.21 -7.51 28.75
C MET A 1 28.48 -7.78 27.29
N CYS A 2 28.82 -6.86 26.41
CA CYS A 2 28.89 -5.40 26.35
C CYS A 2 28.72 -5.15 24.83
N CYS A 3 27.81 -4.27 24.39
CA CYS A 3 28.10 -2.85 24.13
C CYS A 3 29.26 -2.68 23.13
N CYS A 4 29.20 -1.87 22.07
CA CYS A 4 28.52 -0.58 21.91
C CYS A 4 28.68 -0.17 20.42
N CYS A 5 27.64 0.40 19.78
CA CYS A 5 27.49 1.84 19.49
C CYS A 5 28.33 2.32 18.31
N GLU A 6 27.86 3.20 17.43
CA GLU A 6 27.27 4.53 17.67
C GLU A 6 26.82 5.07 16.28
N ARG A 7 25.96 6.06 16.05
CA ARG A 7 24.84 6.80 16.67
C ARG A 7 24.54 7.93 15.69
N HIS A 8 23.28 8.35 15.59
CA HIS A 8 22.82 9.73 15.80
C HIS A 8 21.27 9.71 15.69
N THR A 9 20.52 9.61 16.80
CA THR A 9 19.98 10.66 17.68
C THR A 9 18.91 11.56 17.05
N LEU A 10 17.64 11.28 17.38
CA LEU A 10 16.58 12.28 17.58
C LEU A 10 15.97 12.02 18.97
N HIS A 11 15.85 13.09 19.75
CA HIS A 11 15.48 13.11 21.16
C HIS A 11 13.95 13.02 21.36
N THR A 12 13.48 11.99 22.08
CA THR A 12 12.18 11.99 22.75
C THR A 12 12.38 12.26 24.24
N ARG A 13 11.64 13.24 24.77
CA ARG A 13 11.55 13.52 26.22
C ARG A 13 10.52 12.58 26.83
N HIS A 14 10.92 11.87 27.88
CA HIS A 14 10.05 11.07 28.73
C HIS A 14 9.13 11.94 29.60
N THR A 15 7.83 11.70 29.52
CA THR A 15 6.89 11.86 30.65
C THR A 15 5.98 10.63 30.70
N SER A 16 6.04 9.95 31.83
CA SER A 16 5.23 8.79 32.22
C SER A 16 3.79 9.19 32.49
N ASP A 17 2.82 8.57 31.80
CA ASP A 17 1.57 8.07 32.39
C ASP A 17 0.79 7.23 31.38
N THR A 18 0.15 6.19 31.90
CA THR A 18 -0.44 5.05 31.19
C THR A 18 -1.80 5.37 30.55
N SER A 19 -1.90 5.24 29.23
CA SER A 19 -3.16 4.92 28.51
C SER A 19 -2.82 4.23 27.18
N HIS A 20 -2.88 2.90 27.18
CA HIS A 20 -2.71 2.09 25.97
C HIS A 20 -4.02 2.12 25.17
N THR A 21 -4.07 2.94 24.12
CA THR A 21 -5.09 2.87 23.07
C THR A 21 -4.60 1.94 21.96
N SER A 22 -5.53 1.09 21.53
CA SER A 22 -5.40 0.01 20.58
C SER A 22 -5.40 0.51 19.14
N ASP A 23 -4.25 0.52 18.49
CA ASP A 23 -4.12 0.65 17.02
C ASP A 23 -2.89 -0.17 16.58
N MET A 24 -3.07 -1.49 16.42
CA MET A 24 -2.02 -2.44 16.04
C MET A 24 -2.55 -3.59 15.15
N PRO A 25 -2.98 -3.33 13.90
CA PRO A 25 -2.90 -4.35 12.85
C PRO A 25 -1.95 -3.99 11.70
N LEU A 26 -1.57 -2.71 11.57
CA LEU A 26 -0.84 -2.16 10.42
C LEU A 26 0.67 -2.48 10.40
N LEU A 27 1.25 -2.88 11.54
CA LEU A 27 2.66 -3.29 11.63
C LEU A 27 2.98 -4.56 10.81
N SER A 28 1.97 -5.40 10.55
CA SER A 28 2.12 -6.63 9.76
C SER A 28 2.22 -6.40 8.25
N LEU A 29 1.48 -5.40 7.75
CA LEU A 29 1.54 -4.93 6.35
C LEU A 29 2.72 -3.99 6.12
N THR A 30 3.18 -3.23 7.13
CA THR A 30 4.38 -2.39 6.99
C THR A 30 5.67 -3.21 6.99
N VAL A 31 5.78 -4.35 7.67
CA VAL A 31 6.99 -5.19 7.49
C VAL A 31 7.02 -5.85 6.11
N ARG A 32 5.89 -6.30 5.57
CA ARG A 32 5.81 -6.85 4.20
C ARG A 32 5.91 -5.77 3.10
N SER A 33 5.34 -4.58 3.30
CA SER A 33 5.39 -3.46 2.34
C SER A 33 6.60 -2.53 2.50
N ALA A 34 7.26 -2.49 3.66
CA ALA A 34 8.53 -1.75 3.81
C ALA A 34 9.68 -2.55 3.23
N LEU A 35 9.67 -3.88 3.32
CA LEU A 35 10.59 -4.72 2.53
C LEU A 35 10.26 -4.61 1.03
N GLY A 36 8.98 -4.65 0.65
CA GLY A 36 8.55 -4.44 -0.74
C GLY A 36 8.93 -3.07 -1.32
N ARG A 37 8.75 -1.97 -0.57
CA ARG A 37 9.13 -0.62 -1.00
C ARG A 37 10.64 -0.37 -0.97
N HIS A 38 11.39 -1.01 -0.08
CA HIS A 38 12.86 -0.93 -0.12
C HIS A 38 13.46 -1.67 -1.33
N TYR A 39 12.80 -2.75 -1.79
CA TYR A 39 13.19 -3.48 -3.00
C TYR A 39 12.60 -2.86 -4.29
N LEU A 40 11.37 -2.32 -4.29
CA LEU A 40 10.83 -1.57 -5.45
C LEU A 40 11.54 -0.23 -5.68
N ALA A 41 11.93 0.48 -4.61
CA ALA A 41 12.78 1.68 -4.73
C ALA A 41 14.21 1.36 -5.20
N MET A 42 14.63 0.08 -5.20
CA MET A 42 15.85 -0.38 -5.85
C MET A 42 15.65 -0.78 -7.32
N PHE A 43 14.39 -1.01 -7.76
CA PHE A 43 14.04 -1.48 -9.10
C PHE A 43 13.44 -0.41 -10.02
N GLU A 44 12.94 0.69 -9.47
CA GLU A 44 12.99 1.96 -10.19
C GLU A 44 14.45 2.38 -10.24
N ALA A 45 15.11 2.09 -11.36
CA ALA A 45 16.35 2.76 -11.69
C ALA A 45 16.07 4.26 -11.67
N THR A 46 16.37 4.90 -10.53
CA THR A 46 16.56 6.34 -10.45
C THR A 46 17.57 6.64 -11.56
N GLN A 47 17.10 7.23 -12.66
CA GLN A 47 17.96 7.68 -13.76
C GLN A 47 19.01 8.70 -13.26
N ASN A 48 18.88 9.19 -12.02
CA ASN A 48 19.86 10.01 -11.32
C ASN A 48 20.71 9.18 -10.34
N VAL A 49 21.74 8.51 -10.85
CA VAL A 49 22.86 8.03 -10.01
C VAL A 49 23.47 9.24 -9.31
N MET A 50 23.35 9.35 -7.99
CA MET A 50 23.84 10.52 -7.26
C MET A 50 25.37 10.52 -7.19
N LEU A 51 26.00 11.68 -7.39
CA LEU A 51 27.45 11.82 -7.39
C LEU A 51 28.00 11.90 -5.95
N LYS A 52 28.63 10.80 -5.48
CA LYS A 52 29.29 10.72 -4.15
C LYS A 52 30.81 10.52 -4.26
N PRO A 53 31.57 11.55 -4.67
CA PRO A 53 32.99 11.43 -4.90
C PRO A 53 33.79 11.41 -3.59
N SER A 54 34.96 10.75 -3.61
CA SER A 54 35.90 10.75 -2.48
C SER A 54 36.66 12.07 -2.39
N GLU A 55 37.34 12.32 -1.27
CA GLU A 55 38.15 13.53 -1.04
C GLU A 55 39.21 13.78 -2.13
N SER A 56 39.68 12.72 -2.81
CA SER A 56 40.66 12.85 -3.90
C SER A 56 40.18 13.67 -5.10
N TRP A 57 38.87 13.79 -5.29
CA TRP A 57 38.25 14.55 -6.37
C TRP A 57 38.02 16.03 -6.04
N ARG A 58 38.33 16.46 -4.81
CA ARG A 58 38.01 17.80 -4.30
C ARG A 58 38.59 18.92 -5.18
N GLU A 59 39.85 18.81 -5.58
CA GLU A 59 40.52 19.81 -6.42
C GLU A 59 39.91 19.91 -7.83
N ALA A 60 39.33 18.82 -8.33
CA ALA A 60 38.73 18.79 -9.66
C ALA A 60 37.28 19.31 -9.66
N LEU A 61 36.46 18.88 -8.70
CA LEU A 61 35.03 19.12 -8.72
C LEU A 61 34.58 20.36 -7.92
N LEU A 62 35.37 20.81 -6.93
CA LEU A 62 35.07 22.06 -6.20
C LEU A 62 35.72 23.31 -6.84
N ASP A 63 36.49 23.16 -7.93
CA ASP A 63 36.95 24.32 -8.72
C ASP A 63 35.75 24.94 -9.46
N THR A 64 35.41 26.18 -9.11
CA THR A 64 34.28 26.92 -9.69
C THR A 64 34.35 27.00 -11.21
N ARG A 65 35.55 26.92 -11.80
CA ARG A 65 35.75 26.95 -13.25
C ARG A 65 35.12 25.75 -13.96
N VAL A 66 35.02 24.61 -13.30
CA VAL A 66 34.37 23.42 -13.88
C VAL A 66 32.87 23.65 -13.97
N MET A 67 32.28 24.23 -12.93
CA MET A 67 30.87 24.62 -12.94
C MET A 67 30.58 25.69 -14.01
N ASP A 68 31.41 26.75 -14.06
CA ASP A 68 31.31 27.80 -15.07
C ASP A 68 31.46 27.26 -16.50
N LEU A 69 32.33 26.26 -16.68
CA LEU A 69 32.51 25.58 -17.96
C LEU A 69 31.21 24.92 -18.40
N PHE A 70 30.57 24.11 -17.55
CA PHE A 70 29.34 23.41 -17.94
C PHE A 70 28.16 24.37 -18.19
N PHE A 71 28.02 25.45 -17.40
CA PHE A 71 27.03 26.50 -17.69
C PHE A 71 27.31 27.19 -19.04
N THR A 72 28.59 27.48 -19.33
CA THR A 72 29.00 28.09 -20.61
C THR A 72 28.81 27.14 -21.79
N VAL A 73 29.09 25.84 -21.61
CA VAL A 73 28.88 24.81 -22.63
C VAL A 73 27.41 24.71 -22.96
N HIS A 74 26.55 24.56 -21.95
CA HIS A 74 25.10 24.49 -22.16
C HIS A 74 24.59 25.71 -22.94
N THR A 75 24.96 26.92 -22.51
CA THR A 75 24.60 28.18 -23.21
C THR A 75 24.97 28.18 -24.70
N LYS A 76 26.04 27.48 -25.09
CA LYS A 76 26.52 27.40 -26.48
C LYS A 76 25.89 26.27 -27.30
N VAL A 77 25.45 25.19 -26.67
CA VAL A 77 24.96 23.99 -27.35
C VAL A 77 23.44 23.82 -27.23
N ARG A 78 22.75 24.72 -26.54
CA ARG A 78 21.32 24.63 -26.23
C ARG A 78 20.39 24.47 -27.44
N GLU A 79 20.75 25.02 -28.60
CA GLU A 79 19.95 24.89 -29.84
C GLU A 79 19.98 23.46 -30.42
N ASP A 80 20.89 22.60 -29.93
CA ASP A 80 20.96 21.19 -30.26
C ASP A 80 20.32 20.39 -29.11
N SER A 81 19.14 19.82 -29.34
CA SER A 81 18.33 19.15 -28.30
C SER A 81 19.08 18.05 -27.56
N ASP A 82 19.90 17.27 -28.27
CA ASP A 82 20.61 16.13 -27.69
C ASP A 82 21.76 16.64 -26.81
N MET A 83 22.53 17.61 -27.30
CA MET A 83 23.62 18.22 -26.53
C MET A 83 23.11 19.07 -25.36
N ALA A 84 21.93 19.69 -25.49
CA ALA A 84 21.27 20.42 -24.42
C ALA A 84 20.92 19.48 -23.26
N GLN A 85 20.34 18.31 -23.56
CA GLN A 85 20.05 17.27 -22.56
C GLN A 85 21.33 16.78 -21.87
N ASP A 86 22.36 16.43 -22.64
CA ASP A 86 23.65 15.97 -22.08
C ASP A 86 24.28 17.01 -21.14
N SER A 87 24.28 18.28 -21.56
CA SER A 87 24.86 19.37 -20.78
C SER A 87 24.07 19.68 -19.51
N LEU A 88 22.72 19.62 -19.56
CA LEU A 88 21.88 19.75 -18.37
C LEU A 88 22.00 18.54 -17.44
N GLN A 89 22.18 17.33 -17.96
CA GLN A 89 22.44 16.16 -17.14
C GLN A 89 23.79 16.26 -16.41
N CYS A 90 24.81 16.81 -17.07
CA CYS A 90 26.09 17.14 -16.40
C CYS A 90 25.89 18.15 -15.26
N LEU A 91 25.14 19.23 -15.49
CA LEU A 91 24.82 20.22 -14.45
C LEU A 91 23.98 19.62 -13.31
N SER A 92 23.02 18.75 -13.64
CA SER A 92 22.21 18.01 -12.65
C SER A 92 23.07 17.10 -11.78
N GLN A 93 24.07 16.43 -12.36
CA GLN A 93 25.05 15.63 -11.61
C GLN A 93 25.95 16.47 -10.71
N LEU A 94 26.33 17.68 -11.15
CA LEU A 94 27.05 18.64 -10.30
C LEU A 94 26.18 19.16 -9.15
N ALA A 95 24.87 19.30 -9.37
CA ALA A 95 23.88 19.66 -8.34
C ALA A 95 23.61 18.52 -7.35
N SER A 96 23.82 17.25 -7.72
CA SER A 96 23.60 16.09 -6.85
C SER A 96 24.78 15.76 -5.92
N MET A 97 25.84 16.57 -5.96
CA MET A 97 27.08 16.34 -5.25
C MET A 97 26.89 16.35 -3.73
N HIS A 98 27.28 15.26 -3.07
CA HIS A 98 27.16 15.13 -1.62
C HIS A 98 28.26 14.21 -1.04
N GLY A 99 28.39 14.20 0.29
CA GLY A 99 29.33 13.33 1.01
C GLY A 99 30.68 13.99 1.33
N PRO A 100 31.75 13.19 1.54
CA PRO A 100 33.00 13.65 2.16
C PRO A 100 33.84 14.58 1.27
N ILE A 101 33.44 14.79 0.01
CA ILE A 101 34.11 15.73 -0.88
C ILE A 101 34.11 17.15 -0.30
N PHE A 102 33.08 17.55 0.46
CA PHE A 102 33.06 18.84 1.12
C PHE A 102 33.83 18.79 2.45
N PRO A 103 34.84 19.66 2.64
CA PRO A 103 35.63 19.69 3.88
C PRO A 103 34.84 20.18 5.10
N ASP A 104 33.91 21.11 4.88
CA ASP A 104 33.12 21.78 5.91
C ASP A 104 31.83 22.36 5.30
N GLU A 105 30.92 22.82 6.15
CA GLU A 105 29.66 23.45 5.74
C GLU A 105 29.88 24.75 4.95
N SER A 106 30.97 25.48 5.20
CA SER A 106 31.25 26.73 4.47
C SER A 106 31.55 26.50 2.99
N ALA A 107 32.27 25.42 2.69
CA ALA A 107 32.51 24.97 1.33
C ALA A 107 31.22 24.51 0.64
N GLN A 108 30.31 23.86 1.36
CA GLN A 108 28.98 23.50 0.84
C GLN A 108 28.16 24.75 0.50
N VAL A 109 28.11 25.72 1.40
CA VAL A 109 27.38 26.99 1.17
C VAL A 109 27.97 27.75 -0.01
N SER A 110 29.30 27.85 -0.11
CA SER A 110 29.96 28.55 -1.22
C SER A 110 29.72 27.86 -2.56
N TYR A 111 29.74 26.52 -2.60
CA TYR A 111 29.48 25.74 -3.80
C TYR A 111 28.02 25.88 -4.24
N LEU A 112 27.08 25.74 -3.29
CA LEU A 112 25.66 25.91 -3.53
C LEU A 112 25.34 27.33 -4.02
N ALA A 113 25.91 28.36 -3.40
CA ALA A 113 25.72 29.75 -3.83
C ALA A 113 26.17 29.96 -5.28
N HIS A 114 27.36 29.47 -5.66
CA HIS A 114 27.87 29.59 -7.03
C HIS A 114 26.99 28.84 -8.04
N MET A 115 26.47 27.65 -7.66
CA MET A 115 25.57 26.87 -8.51
C MET A 115 24.22 27.56 -8.71
N VAL A 116 23.67 28.16 -7.66
CA VAL A 116 22.42 28.94 -7.72
C VAL A 116 22.63 30.21 -8.55
N GLU A 117 23.75 30.93 -8.40
CA GLU A 117 24.07 32.10 -9.22
C GLU A 117 24.18 31.74 -10.71
N GLY A 118 24.88 30.65 -11.05
CA GLY A 118 24.99 30.14 -12.42
C GLY A 118 23.64 29.74 -13.01
N LEU A 119 22.83 29.01 -12.24
CA LEU A 119 21.48 28.61 -12.65
C LEU A 119 20.58 29.81 -12.91
N LEU A 120 20.57 30.80 -12.01
CA LEU A 120 19.78 32.03 -12.17
C LEU A 120 20.25 32.86 -13.36
N ALA A 121 21.56 32.94 -13.61
CA ALA A 121 22.09 33.65 -14.77
C ALA A 121 21.68 32.97 -16.10
N MET A 122 21.68 31.64 -16.12
CA MET A 122 21.24 30.83 -17.26
C MET A 122 19.76 31.04 -17.57
N ILE A 123 18.90 30.96 -16.56
CA ILE A 123 17.44 31.06 -16.73
C ILE A 123 16.99 32.50 -17.06
N ASN A 124 17.54 33.51 -16.39
CA ASN A 124 17.14 34.91 -16.62
C ASN A 124 17.66 35.48 -17.95
N GLY A 125 18.62 34.81 -18.60
CA GLY A 125 19.30 35.32 -19.78
C GLY A 125 18.60 35.02 -21.11
N MET A 126 17.71 34.02 -21.19
CA MET A 126 17.18 33.48 -22.46
C MET A 126 15.78 32.83 -22.30
N GLU A 127 15.02 32.69 -23.40
CA GLU A 127 13.74 31.94 -23.43
C GLU A 127 14.01 30.43 -23.40
N MET A 128 13.29 29.70 -22.56
CA MET A 128 13.44 28.25 -22.38
C MET A 128 12.81 27.43 -23.52
N GLU A 129 13.51 26.39 -23.97
CA GLU A 129 12.99 25.40 -24.92
C GLU A 129 12.41 24.17 -24.21
N ASP A 130 11.53 23.43 -24.89
CA ASP A 130 10.86 22.23 -24.34
C ASP A 130 11.88 21.16 -23.91
N SER A 131 12.98 21.00 -24.65
CA SER A 131 14.07 20.06 -24.36
C SER A 131 14.84 20.38 -23.07
N GLU A 132 14.77 21.62 -22.56
CA GLU A 132 15.51 22.08 -21.38
C GLU A 132 14.71 21.90 -20.07
N ALA A 133 13.38 21.75 -20.15
CA ALA A 133 12.48 21.79 -19.00
C ALA A 133 12.83 20.73 -17.93
N MET A 134 12.97 19.47 -18.36
CA MET A 134 13.25 18.36 -17.45
C MET A 134 14.65 18.45 -16.81
N GLY A 135 15.65 18.86 -17.59
CA GLY A 135 17.01 19.05 -17.10
C GLY A 135 17.10 20.13 -16.02
N ILE A 136 16.39 21.25 -16.21
CA ILE A 136 16.32 22.34 -15.24
C ILE A 136 15.56 21.92 -13.98
N ALA A 137 14.43 21.21 -14.12
CA ALA A 137 13.69 20.68 -12.97
C ALA A 137 14.56 19.73 -12.12
N ASN A 138 15.34 18.86 -12.76
CA ASN A 138 16.28 17.95 -12.09
C ASN A 138 17.40 18.70 -11.35
N ILE A 139 17.98 19.75 -11.95
CA ILE A 139 18.98 20.58 -11.27
C ILE A 139 18.37 21.18 -9.99
N VAL A 140 17.21 21.83 -10.12
CA VAL A 140 16.53 22.48 -8.99
C VAL A 140 16.17 21.47 -7.89
N SER A 141 15.62 20.32 -8.27
CA SER A 141 15.28 19.24 -7.35
C SER A 141 16.50 18.70 -6.61
N ASN A 142 17.62 18.47 -7.30
CA ASN A 142 18.87 18.05 -6.67
C ASN A 142 19.42 19.10 -5.70
N LEU A 143 19.36 20.40 -6.05
CA LEU A 143 19.81 21.47 -5.15
C LEU A 143 19.01 21.51 -3.84
N ILE A 144 17.71 21.19 -3.90
CA ILE A 144 16.81 21.23 -2.74
C ILE A 144 16.91 19.95 -1.91
N SER A 145 16.96 18.78 -2.56
CA SER A 145 16.96 17.48 -1.90
C SER A 145 18.32 17.07 -1.32
N MET A 146 19.42 17.44 -1.98
CA MET A 146 20.77 16.97 -1.62
C MET A 146 21.48 17.86 -0.61
N PHE A 147 21.22 19.18 -0.62
CA PHE A 147 21.86 20.10 0.30
C PHE A 147 21.05 20.21 1.60
N PRO A 148 21.70 20.05 2.78
CA PRO A 148 21.02 20.21 4.05
C PRO A 148 20.37 21.59 4.18
N ARG A 149 19.24 21.64 4.90
CA ARG A 149 18.47 22.87 5.17
C ARG A 149 19.32 23.98 5.81
N THR A 150 20.29 23.60 6.64
CA THR A 150 21.26 24.52 7.25
C THR A 150 22.12 25.23 6.21
N THR A 151 22.40 24.58 5.07
CA THR A 151 23.16 25.15 3.95
C THR A 151 22.29 26.09 3.12
N LEU A 152 21.05 25.69 2.81
CA LEU A 152 20.08 26.52 2.09
C LEU A 152 19.76 27.83 2.82
N THR A 153 19.58 27.76 4.15
CA THR A 153 19.31 28.93 5.00
C THR A 153 20.55 29.82 5.23
N ALA A 154 21.75 29.29 5.00
CA ALA A 154 23.00 30.04 5.08
C ALA A 154 23.37 30.78 3.78
N LEU A 155 22.60 30.61 2.71
CA LEU A 155 22.76 31.38 1.48
C LEU A 155 22.55 32.89 1.73
N PRO A 156 23.18 33.77 0.94
CA PRO A 156 22.88 35.20 0.98
C PRO A 156 21.37 35.45 0.81
N PRO A 157 20.73 36.29 1.65
CA PRO A 157 19.27 36.46 1.62
C PRO A 157 18.70 36.87 0.26
N ASP A 158 19.41 37.75 -0.47
CA ASP A 158 19.03 38.19 -1.81
C ASP A 158 19.11 37.05 -2.83
N LEU A 159 20.12 36.18 -2.71
CA LEU A 159 20.31 35.02 -3.57
C LEU A 159 19.23 33.97 -3.31
N PHE A 160 18.96 33.66 -2.04
CA PHE A 160 17.89 32.75 -1.64
C PHE A 160 16.53 33.25 -2.14
N THR A 161 16.22 34.53 -1.94
CA THR A 161 14.97 35.13 -2.43
C THR A 161 14.85 35.04 -3.95
N SER A 162 15.95 35.29 -4.68
CA SER A 162 15.97 35.16 -6.15
C SER A 162 15.78 33.72 -6.61
N PHE A 163 16.37 32.75 -5.90
CA PHE A 163 16.20 31.33 -6.16
C PHE A 163 14.75 30.89 -5.98
N ILE A 164 14.12 31.26 -4.85
CA ILE A 164 12.72 30.93 -4.57
C ILE A 164 11.78 31.58 -5.60
N ASN A 165 12.02 32.84 -5.96
CA ASN A 165 11.22 33.51 -7.01
C ASN A 165 11.36 32.81 -8.37
N CYS A 166 12.58 32.41 -8.73
CA CYS A 166 12.83 31.65 -9.97
C CYS A 166 12.09 30.31 -9.94
N LEU A 167 12.19 29.56 -8.83
CA LEU A 167 11.46 28.32 -8.63
C LEU A 167 9.95 28.54 -8.80
N THR A 168 9.37 29.57 -8.19
CA THR A 168 7.94 29.91 -8.36
C THR A 168 7.57 30.16 -9.81
N LEU A 169 8.38 30.95 -10.53
CA LEU A 169 8.13 31.27 -11.94
C LEU A 169 8.21 30.03 -12.83
N LEU A 170 9.22 29.18 -12.62
CA LEU A 170 9.35 27.91 -13.33
C LEU A 170 8.16 27.00 -13.06
N THR A 171 7.79 26.80 -11.80
CA THR A 171 6.65 25.96 -11.42
C THR A 171 5.36 26.43 -12.09
N CYS A 172 5.03 27.73 -12.03
CA CYS A 172 3.83 28.25 -12.69
C CYS A 172 3.91 28.22 -14.23
N SER A 173 5.10 28.29 -14.81
CA SER A 173 5.27 28.16 -16.26
C SER A 173 5.11 26.70 -16.71
N PHE A 174 5.74 25.77 -16.00
CA PHE A 174 5.70 24.35 -16.33
C PHE A 174 4.31 23.78 -16.11
N GLY A 175 3.59 24.17 -15.04
CA GLY A 175 2.20 23.75 -14.84
C GLY A 175 1.27 24.20 -15.98
N ARG A 176 1.42 25.44 -16.47
CA ARG A 176 0.64 25.93 -17.62
C ARG A 176 0.97 25.19 -18.90
N ASN A 177 2.25 24.88 -19.12
CA ASN A 177 2.66 24.11 -20.29
C ASN A 177 2.18 22.66 -20.18
N ALA A 178 2.27 22.02 -19.00
CA ALA A 178 1.77 20.67 -18.75
C ALA A 178 0.27 20.55 -19.05
N ALA A 179 -0.54 21.50 -18.57
CA ALA A 179 -1.97 21.54 -18.91
C ALA A 179 -2.23 21.73 -20.42
N LEU A 180 -1.34 22.45 -21.12
CA LEU A 180 -1.40 22.52 -22.59
C LEU A 180 -0.98 21.22 -23.25
N GLU A 181 -0.05 20.45 -22.68
CA GLU A 181 0.32 19.12 -23.20
C GLU A 181 -0.84 18.14 -23.10
N GLU A 182 -1.57 18.15 -21.99
CA GLU A 182 -2.81 17.38 -21.82
C GLU A 182 -3.86 17.81 -22.82
N THR A 183 -4.09 19.12 -22.99
CA THR A 183 -5.10 19.62 -23.96
C THR A 183 -4.76 19.29 -25.41
N LEU A 184 -3.47 19.15 -25.72
CA LEU A 184 -2.96 18.89 -27.07
C LEU A 184 -2.75 17.39 -27.34
N ASP A 185 -3.04 16.52 -26.37
CA ASP A 185 -2.85 15.07 -26.44
C ASP A 185 -1.44 14.71 -26.95
N LYS A 186 -0.40 15.33 -26.37
CA LYS A 186 0.99 15.06 -26.77
C LYS A 186 1.42 13.67 -26.31
N ASP A 187 2.12 12.94 -27.17
CA ASP A 187 2.73 11.65 -26.82
C ASP A 187 3.85 11.80 -25.76
N ASP A 188 4.65 12.87 -25.84
CA ASP A 188 5.77 13.15 -24.92
C ASP A 188 5.39 14.26 -23.92
N MET A 189 5.08 13.89 -22.67
CA MET A 189 4.60 14.78 -21.61
C MET A 189 5.75 15.40 -20.77
N VAL A 190 6.67 16.09 -21.42
CA VAL A 190 7.92 16.59 -20.82
C VAL A 190 7.68 17.62 -19.70
N TYR A 191 6.71 18.52 -19.88
CA TYR A 191 6.41 19.52 -18.87
C TYR A 191 5.65 18.95 -17.68
N MET A 192 4.85 17.89 -17.88
CA MET A 192 4.19 17.20 -16.76
C MET A 192 5.22 16.63 -15.79
N GLU A 193 6.18 15.84 -16.31
CA GLU A 193 7.26 15.26 -15.50
C GLU A 193 8.13 16.34 -14.84
N ALA A 194 8.45 17.41 -15.57
CA ALA A 194 9.23 18.52 -15.01
C ALA A 194 8.45 19.27 -13.91
N TYR A 195 7.14 19.44 -14.08
CA TYR A 195 6.26 20.08 -13.10
C TYR A 195 6.14 19.24 -11.83
N ASP A 196 5.98 17.92 -11.95
CA ASP A 196 6.00 16.97 -10.85
C ASP A 196 7.25 17.13 -9.98
N ARG A 197 8.43 17.15 -10.61
CA ARG A 197 9.69 17.32 -9.89
C ARG A 197 9.81 18.64 -9.16
N LEU A 198 9.29 19.72 -9.74
CA LEU A 198 9.29 21.02 -9.06
C LEU A 198 8.31 21.02 -7.88
N LEU A 199 7.13 20.40 -8.00
CA LEU A 199 6.19 20.27 -6.90
C LEU A 199 6.72 19.36 -5.77
N GLU A 200 7.41 18.27 -6.09
CA GLU A 200 8.12 17.42 -5.12
C GLU A 200 9.19 18.23 -4.34
N SER A 201 9.93 19.07 -5.06
CA SER A 201 10.92 19.97 -4.48
C SER A 201 10.29 21.00 -3.54
N TRP A 202 9.15 21.56 -3.93
CA TRP A 202 8.37 22.47 -3.11
C TRP A 202 7.87 21.82 -1.82
N LEU A 203 7.34 20.61 -1.91
CA LEU A 203 6.86 19.86 -0.74
C LEU A 203 8.01 19.66 0.27
N THR A 204 9.21 19.39 -0.21
CA THR A 204 10.42 19.25 0.62
C THR A 204 10.80 20.56 1.32
N LEU A 205 10.69 21.71 0.64
CA LEU A 205 10.99 23.03 1.25
C LEU A 205 9.95 23.43 2.30
N VAL A 206 8.66 23.24 1.98
CA VAL A 206 7.56 23.82 2.75
C VAL A 206 7.23 23.00 3.99
N ARG A 207 7.40 21.66 3.96
CA ARG A 207 7.25 20.80 5.16
C ARG A 207 8.12 21.26 6.34
N ASP A 208 9.20 21.97 6.08
CA ASP A 208 10.14 22.44 7.09
C ASP A 208 10.21 23.97 7.20
N GLU A 209 9.13 24.68 6.83
CA GLU A 209 9.05 26.14 6.82
C GLU A 209 9.56 26.78 8.12
N GLN A 210 9.36 26.13 9.27
CA GLN A 210 9.80 26.62 10.59
C GLN A 210 11.30 26.98 10.67
N HIS A 211 12.13 26.38 9.82
CA HIS A 211 13.57 26.61 9.77
C HIS A 211 13.97 27.77 8.84
N PHE A 212 13.06 28.23 8.00
CA PHE A 212 13.27 29.32 7.06
C PHE A 212 12.77 30.66 7.64
N PRO A 213 13.15 31.81 7.04
CA PRO A 213 12.62 33.10 7.46
C PRO A 213 11.09 33.10 7.41
N ARG A 214 10.44 33.55 8.50
CA ARG A 214 8.98 33.53 8.62
C ARG A 214 8.30 34.21 7.43
N GLY A 215 7.37 33.50 6.79
CA GLY A 215 6.61 33.99 5.65
C GLY A 215 7.40 34.06 4.33
N ALA A 216 8.61 33.48 4.26
CA ALA A 216 9.40 33.43 3.03
C ALA A 216 8.66 32.74 1.87
N PHE A 217 7.81 31.77 2.20
CA PHE A 217 7.07 30.98 1.21
C PHE A 217 5.62 31.44 1.00
N LEU A 218 5.11 32.40 1.77
CA LEU A 218 3.68 32.77 1.71
C LEU A 218 3.25 33.26 0.31
N GLN A 219 3.96 34.22 -0.27
CA GLN A 219 3.66 34.73 -1.62
C GLN A 219 3.93 33.70 -2.72
N PRO A 220 5.08 32.98 -2.72
CA PRO A 220 5.30 31.83 -3.58
C PRO A 220 4.17 30.80 -3.55
N ALA A 221 3.73 30.39 -2.35
CA ALA A 221 2.68 29.41 -2.16
C ALA A 221 1.35 29.89 -2.77
N VAL A 222 0.98 31.15 -2.57
CA VAL A 222 -0.21 31.75 -3.21
C VAL A 222 -0.12 31.70 -4.74
N GLN A 223 1.05 31.99 -5.32
CA GLN A 223 1.23 31.99 -6.78
C GLN A 223 1.16 30.58 -7.37
N VAL A 224 1.88 29.63 -6.78
CA VAL A 224 1.87 28.22 -7.21
C VAL A 224 0.47 27.64 -7.07
N PHE A 225 -0.20 27.86 -5.93
CA PHE A 225 -1.55 27.38 -5.69
C PHE A 225 -2.56 27.96 -6.68
N ASN A 226 -2.55 29.28 -6.91
CA ASN A 226 -3.44 29.90 -7.90
C ASN A 226 -3.13 29.40 -9.32
N GLY A 227 -1.85 29.19 -9.65
CA GLY A 227 -1.42 28.63 -10.93
C GLY A 227 -1.98 27.23 -11.14
N TYR A 228 -1.88 26.35 -10.14
CA TYR A 228 -2.47 25.01 -10.17
C TYR A 228 -3.98 25.08 -10.39
N ILE A 229 -4.71 25.85 -9.58
CA ILE A 229 -6.16 26.01 -9.71
C ILE A 229 -6.54 26.53 -11.12
N GLN A 230 -5.79 27.48 -11.67
CA GLN A 230 -6.04 27.97 -13.04
C GLN A 230 -5.79 26.89 -14.08
N CYS A 231 -4.77 26.06 -13.93
CA CYS A 231 -4.47 24.98 -14.88
C CYS A 231 -5.57 23.91 -14.91
N HIS A 232 -6.22 23.65 -13.77
CA HIS A 232 -7.24 22.60 -13.64
C HIS A 232 -8.70 23.09 -13.70
N LEU A 233 -8.97 24.38 -13.89
CA LEU A 233 -10.33 24.90 -14.06
C LEU A 233 -10.65 25.22 -15.53
N ALA A 234 -11.91 25.00 -15.91
CA ALA A 234 -12.45 25.46 -17.18
C ALA A 234 -12.54 26.99 -17.27
N ALA A 235 -12.61 27.50 -18.50
CA ALA A 235 -12.92 28.90 -18.75
C ALA A 235 -14.29 29.27 -18.12
N PRO A 236 -14.44 30.47 -17.53
CA PRO A 236 -13.56 31.64 -17.64
C PRO A 236 -12.47 31.75 -16.55
N ASP A 237 -12.48 30.91 -15.53
CA ASP A 237 -11.61 31.08 -14.35
C ASP A 237 -10.26 30.36 -14.47
N GLY A 238 -10.15 29.44 -15.43
CA GLY A 238 -8.92 28.70 -15.71
C GLY A 238 -8.67 28.46 -17.20
N THR A 239 -7.63 27.67 -17.46
CA THR A 239 -7.05 27.41 -18.77
C THR A 239 -7.07 25.93 -19.17
N ARG A 240 -7.69 25.04 -18.37
CA ARG A 240 -7.66 23.57 -18.57
C ARG A 240 -7.99 23.13 -20.00
N ASN A 241 -8.95 23.80 -20.65
CA ASN A 241 -9.43 23.45 -21.98
C ASN A 241 -9.09 24.51 -23.06
N MET A 242 -8.12 25.39 -22.78
CA MET A 242 -7.75 26.50 -23.68
C MET A 242 -6.53 26.15 -24.53
N SER A 243 -6.75 25.72 -25.78
CA SER A 243 -5.68 25.78 -26.79
C SER A 243 -5.51 27.20 -27.35
N THR A 244 -4.33 27.53 -27.88
CA THR A 244 -4.03 28.83 -28.52
C THR A 244 -5.01 29.20 -29.65
N ASN A 245 -5.76 28.23 -30.19
CA ASN A 245 -6.74 28.39 -31.26
C ASN A 245 -8.20 28.20 -30.80
N GLY A 246 -8.47 27.98 -29.51
CA GLY A 246 -9.83 27.78 -28.97
C GLY A 246 -10.51 26.46 -29.39
N VAL A 247 -9.73 25.52 -29.93
CA VAL A 247 -10.19 24.16 -30.22
C VAL A 247 -9.95 23.35 -28.94
N THR A 248 -11.03 23.00 -28.25
CA THR A 248 -11.00 22.00 -27.17
C THR A 248 -10.71 20.63 -27.80
N SER A 249 -9.95 19.77 -27.12
CA SER A 249 -9.74 18.38 -27.54
C SER A 249 -11.08 17.74 -27.93
N HIS A 250 -11.01 17.00 -29.04
CA HIS A 250 -12.15 16.40 -29.71
C HIS A 250 -12.01 14.90 -29.53
N GLU A 251 -12.99 14.32 -28.82
CA GLU A 251 -13.23 12.89 -28.51
C GLU A 251 -12.98 12.57 -27.01
N GLU A 252 -14.01 12.04 -26.35
CA GLU A 252 -13.88 11.44 -25.02
C GLU A 252 -13.04 10.17 -25.24
N ASP A 253 -11.80 10.16 -24.78
CA ASP A 253 -11.01 8.94 -24.81
C ASP A 253 -11.70 7.84 -23.99
N GLU A 254 -11.69 6.62 -24.51
CA GLU A 254 -12.15 5.46 -23.74
C GLU A 254 -11.18 5.26 -22.56
N ILE A 255 -11.56 5.76 -21.38
CA ILE A 255 -10.83 5.56 -20.12
C ILE A 255 -10.79 4.05 -19.86
N ASN A 256 -9.58 3.52 -19.75
CA ASN A 256 -9.35 2.11 -19.44
C ASN A 256 -9.69 1.85 -17.97
N GLU A 257 -10.39 0.75 -17.65
CA GLU A 257 -10.66 0.32 -16.27
C GLU A 257 -9.38 0.10 -15.44
N LEU A 258 -8.21 -0.02 -16.09
CA LEU A 258 -6.90 -0.12 -15.45
C LEU A 258 -6.23 1.23 -15.20
N GLN A 259 -6.80 2.34 -15.69
CA GLN A 259 -6.26 3.68 -15.45
C GLN A 259 -6.46 4.04 -13.98
N GLU A 260 -5.38 4.50 -13.34
CA GLU A 260 -5.45 4.96 -11.96
C GLU A 260 -6.30 6.24 -11.86
N ASP A 261 -7.05 6.36 -10.77
CA ASP A 261 -7.82 7.56 -10.46
C ASP A 261 -6.88 8.76 -10.24
N ASP A 262 -7.28 9.97 -10.64
CA ASP A 262 -6.44 11.18 -10.57
C ASP A 262 -5.92 11.46 -9.16
N ARG A 263 -6.70 11.08 -8.14
CA ARG A 263 -6.31 11.19 -6.73
C ARG A 263 -5.11 10.34 -6.33
N GLU A 264 -4.86 9.24 -7.05
CA GLU A 264 -3.72 8.34 -6.88
C GLU A 264 -2.58 8.75 -7.82
N LEU A 265 -2.89 8.95 -9.12
CA LEU A 265 -1.94 9.33 -10.17
C LEU A 265 -1.21 10.65 -9.83
N PHE A 266 -1.96 11.66 -9.37
CA PHE A 266 -1.43 12.98 -9.02
C PHE A 266 -1.31 13.19 -7.50
N SER A 267 -1.24 12.11 -6.72
CA SER A 267 -1.20 12.18 -5.25
C SER A 267 -0.05 13.04 -4.71
N ASP A 268 1.14 12.95 -5.33
CA ASP A 268 2.31 13.75 -4.95
C ASP A 268 2.13 15.25 -5.29
N GLN A 269 1.58 15.56 -6.47
CA GLN A 269 1.23 16.94 -6.84
C GLN A 269 0.22 17.53 -5.84
N LEU A 270 -0.86 16.79 -5.57
CA LEU A 270 -1.92 17.20 -4.66
C LEU A 270 -1.41 17.35 -3.22
N SER A 271 -0.46 16.52 -2.78
CA SER A 271 0.21 16.65 -1.49
C SER A 271 1.01 17.97 -1.40
N SER A 272 1.76 18.29 -2.45
CA SER A 272 2.51 19.55 -2.56
C SER A 272 1.58 20.78 -2.54
N ILE A 273 0.54 20.77 -3.36
CA ILE A 273 -0.43 21.86 -3.44
C ILE A 273 -1.27 21.97 -2.17
N GLY A 274 -1.59 20.84 -1.53
CA GLY A 274 -2.21 20.79 -0.22
C GLY A 274 -1.38 21.54 0.82
N MET A 275 -0.08 21.25 0.88
CA MET A 275 0.86 21.93 1.78
C MET A 275 1.00 23.43 1.45
N MET A 276 1.07 23.81 0.18
CA MET A 276 1.04 25.22 -0.23
C MET A 276 -0.23 25.94 0.23
N GLY A 277 -1.39 25.27 0.08
CA GLY A 277 -2.67 25.79 0.52
C GLY A 277 -2.76 25.96 2.04
N ARG A 278 -2.04 25.15 2.81
CA ARG A 278 -1.94 25.27 4.28
C ARG A 278 -1.06 26.45 4.69
N VAL A 279 0.12 26.59 4.10
CA VAL A 279 1.00 27.75 4.36
C VAL A 279 0.33 29.08 4.00
N ALA A 280 -0.47 29.08 2.94
CA ALA A 280 -1.26 30.23 2.51
C ALA A 280 -2.76 30.11 2.87
N ALA A 281 -3.11 29.48 4.00
CA ALA A 281 -4.50 29.20 4.39
C ALA A 281 -5.42 30.43 4.38
N ASP A 282 -4.90 31.61 4.77
CA ASP A 282 -5.62 32.90 4.75
C ASP A 282 -6.18 33.26 3.36
N HIS A 283 -5.52 32.83 2.27
CA HIS A 283 -5.94 33.06 0.89
C HIS A 283 -6.63 31.83 0.29
N CYS A 284 -6.03 30.65 0.46
CA CYS A 284 -6.41 29.44 -0.28
C CYS A 284 -7.75 28.84 0.20
N ILE A 285 -8.02 28.80 1.51
CA ILE A 285 -9.27 28.21 2.03
C ILE A 285 -10.50 29.05 1.60
N PRO A 286 -10.49 30.40 1.71
CA PRO A 286 -11.58 31.22 1.17
C PRO A 286 -11.74 31.10 -0.35
N LEU A 287 -10.64 31.00 -1.11
CA LEU A 287 -10.68 30.83 -2.57
C LEU A 287 -11.39 29.53 -2.96
N LEU A 288 -10.96 28.39 -2.40
CA LEU A 288 -11.58 27.08 -2.64
C LEU A 288 -13.08 27.10 -2.28
N THR A 289 -13.42 27.71 -1.15
CA THR A 289 -14.82 27.83 -0.70
C THR A 289 -15.65 28.60 -1.73
N SER A 290 -15.14 29.73 -2.21
CA SER A 290 -15.86 30.56 -3.19
C SER A 290 -16.04 29.84 -4.52
N LEU A 291 -14.98 29.23 -5.04
CA LEU A 291 -15.01 28.49 -6.31
C LEU A 291 -16.00 27.33 -6.23
N LEU A 292 -15.94 26.53 -5.16
CA LEU A 292 -16.82 25.38 -4.99
C LEU A 292 -18.29 25.81 -4.86
N GLU A 293 -18.61 26.84 -4.06
CA GLU A 293 -19.98 27.37 -3.94
C GLU A 293 -20.54 27.92 -5.26
N GLU A 294 -19.69 28.54 -6.08
CA GLU A 294 -20.06 29.01 -7.42
C GLU A 294 -20.35 27.84 -8.37
N ARG A 295 -19.44 26.86 -8.45
CA ARG A 295 -19.61 25.66 -9.28
C ARG A 295 -20.85 24.88 -8.87
N LEU A 296 -21.12 24.75 -7.58
CA LEU A 296 -22.34 24.15 -7.04
C LEU A 296 -23.60 24.87 -7.48
N SER A 297 -23.59 26.20 -7.42
CA SER A 297 -24.73 27.01 -7.86
C SER A 297 -24.98 26.84 -9.37
N ARG A 298 -23.92 26.73 -10.17
CA ARG A 298 -24.01 26.44 -11.60
C ARG A 298 -24.55 25.02 -11.84
N LEU A 299 -24.05 24.01 -11.12
CA LEU A 299 -24.42 22.60 -11.29
C LEU A 299 -25.89 22.39 -10.98
N HIS A 300 -26.34 22.88 -9.82
CA HIS A 300 -27.74 22.83 -9.44
C HIS A 300 -28.64 23.49 -10.49
N GLY A 301 -28.23 24.65 -11.01
CA GLY A 301 -28.98 25.36 -12.05
C GLY A 301 -29.00 24.64 -13.40
N GLN A 302 -27.96 23.88 -13.76
CA GLN A 302 -27.92 23.08 -14.98
C GLN A 302 -28.75 21.80 -14.86
N LEU A 303 -28.68 21.10 -13.73
CA LEU A 303 -29.51 19.92 -13.46
C LEU A 303 -31.00 20.28 -13.48
N GLN A 304 -31.39 21.40 -12.87
CA GLN A 304 -32.78 21.89 -12.91
C GLN A 304 -33.26 22.22 -14.34
N ARG A 305 -32.41 22.89 -15.14
CA ARG A 305 -32.74 23.20 -16.54
C ARG A 305 -32.90 21.94 -17.38
N THR A 306 -32.00 20.98 -17.19
CA THR A 306 -32.05 19.69 -17.89
C THR A 306 -33.29 18.91 -17.52
N GLN A 307 -33.68 18.90 -16.23
CA GLN A 307 -34.92 18.29 -15.77
C GLN A 307 -36.16 18.94 -16.39
N GLN A 308 -36.23 20.28 -16.45
CA GLN A 308 -37.35 20.99 -17.09
C GLN A 308 -37.45 20.67 -18.58
N ASN A 309 -36.32 20.57 -19.27
CA ASN A 309 -36.28 20.22 -20.70
C ASN A 309 -36.73 18.77 -20.94
N LEU A 310 -36.31 17.82 -20.10
CA LEU A 310 -36.74 16.42 -20.16
C LEU A 310 -38.25 16.26 -19.92
N MET A 311 -38.87 17.14 -19.14
CA MET A 311 -40.32 17.14 -18.95
C MET A 311 -41.09 17.81 -20.12
N ALA A 312 -40.42 18.63 -20.94
CA ALA A 312 -41.04 19.45 -21.98
C ALA A 312 -40.84 18.94 -23.41
N ALA A 313 -39.80 18.14 -23.70
CA ALA A 313 -39.46 17.65 -25.04
C ALA A 313 -39.34 16.12 -25.08
N SER A 314 -39.85 15.51 -26.15
CA SER A 314 -39.76 14.06 -26.42
C SER A 314 -38.48 13.61 -27.14
N ASP A 315 -37.61 14.55 -27.53
CA ASP A 315 -36.34 14.28 -28.22
C ASP A 315 -35.16 14.72 -27.34
N LEU A 316 -34.25 13.76 -27.03
CA LEU A 316 -33.01 13.95 -26.26
C LEU A 316 -31.89 14.71 -27.03
N GLY A 317 -32.25 15.45 -28.07
CA GLY A 317 -31.28 16.12 -28.93
C GLY A 317 -30.69 17.35 -28.26
N THR A 318 -29.44 17.21 -27.79
CA THR A 318 -28.51 18.25 -27.29
C THR A 318 -28.84 18.85 -25.92
N VAL A 319 -28.76 18.03 -24.87
CA VAL A 319 -28.27 18.56 -23.58
C VAL A 319 -26.83 18.99 -23.82
N ASP A 320 -26.46 20.19 -23.36
CA ASP A 320 -25.09 20.71 -23.41
C ASP A 320 -24.21 19.94 -22.40
N ARG A 321 -23.96 18.66 -22.71
CA ARG A 321 -23.23 17.70 -21.85
C ARG A 321 -21.85 18.23 -21.52
N LYS A 322 -21.17 18.82 -22.51
CA LYS A 322 -19.87 19.45 -22.33
C LYS A 322 -19.81 20.48 -21.19
N VAL A 323 -20.81 21.34 -21.05
CA VAL A 323 -20.85 22.31 -19.93
C VAL A 323 -21.03 21.62 -18.58
N LEU A 324 -21.70 20.47 -18.57
CA LEU A 324 -21.86 19.65 -17.37
C LEU A 324 -20.58 18.87 -17.06
N ASP A 325 -19.91 18.33 -18.07
CA ASP A 325 -18.64 17.60 -17.95
C ASP A 325 -17.52 18.53 -17.48
N ASP A 326 -17.39 19.72 -18.10
CA ASP A 326 -16.47 20.78 -17.66
C ASP A 326 -16.68 21.15 -16.18
N LEU A 327 -17.94 21.14 -15.74
CA LEU A 327 -18.33 21.47 -14.39
C LEU A 327 -18.10 20.32 -13.40
N TYR A 328 -18.28 19.07 -13.82
CA TYR A 328 -17.90 17.92 -13.03
C TYR A 328 -16.39 17.89 -12.80
N GLU A 329 -15.63 18.17 -13.85
CA GLU A 329 -14.18 18.23 -13.79
C GLU A 329 -13.67 19.41 -12.92
N ASP A 330 -14.33 20.57 -13.00
CA ASP A 330 -14.05 21.68 -12.08
C ASP A 330 -14.31 21.30 -10.62
N ILE A 331 -15.40 20.59 -10.34
CA ILE A 331 -15.74 20.14 -8.98
C ILE A 331 -14.77 19.05 -8.52
N HIS A 332 -14.41 18.12 -9.41
CA HIS A 332 -13.45 17.04 -9.16
C HIS A 332 -12.13 17.60 -8.61
N TRP A 333 -11.44 18.45 -9.36
CA TRP A 333 -10.18 19.04 -8.94
C TRP A 333 -10.30 19.91 -7.68
N LEU A 334 -11.40 20.65 -7.53
CA LEU A 334 -11.65 21.44 -6.31
C LEU A 334 -11.86 20.55 -5.08
N LEU A 335 -12.51 19.40 -5.21
CA LEU A 335 -12.69 18.43 -4.12
C LEU A 335 -11.35 17.78 -3.75
N LEU A 336 -10.55 17.35 -4.75
CA LEU A 336 -9.22 16.78 -4.52
C LEU A 336 -8.31 17.76 -3.77
N VAL A 337 -8.14 18.97 -4.31
CA VAL A 337 -7.29 20.00 -3.67
C VAL A 337 -7.81 20.34 -2.27
N SER A 338 -9.13 20.48 -2.08
CA SER A 338 -9.71 20.73 -0.75
C SER A 338 -9.40 19.60 0.24
N GLY A 339 -9.43 18.34 -0.21
CA GLY A 339 -9.11 17.17 0.62
C GLY A 339 -7.68 17.22 1.13
N TYR A 340 -6.71 17.43 0.24
CA TYR A 340 -5.30 17.52 0.60
C TYR A 340 -4.94 18.78 1.40
N VAL A 341 -5.64 19.90 1.19
CA VAL A 341 -5.46 21.11 2.04
C VAL A 341 -5.94 20.85 3.46
N LEU A 342 -7.10 20.23 3.64
CA LEU A 342 -7.73 20.07 4.95
C LEU A 342 -7.22 18.87 5.75
N THR A 343 -6.65 17.85 5.11
CA THR A 343 -6.33 16.59 5.78
C THR A 343 -5.02 15.97 5.30
N ASP A 344 -4.36 15.24 6.18
CA ASP A 344 -3.20 14.43 5.86
C ASP A 344 -3.57 13.00 5.46
N ASP A 345 -2.67 12.34 4.73
CA ASP A 345 -2.80 10.93 4.41
C ASP A 345 -2.44 10.09 5.63
N PRO A 346 -3.33 9.18 6.09
CA PRO A 346 -3.07 8.38 7.27
C PRO A 346 -1.99 7.32 6.95
N GLN A 347 -0.73 7.61 7.26
CA GLN A 347 0.39 6.66 7.14
C GLN A 347 0.43 5.68 8.32
N GLY A 348 -0.68 5.00 8.59
CA GLY A 348 -0.80 4.02 9.66
C GLY A 348 -0.99 4.59 11.08
N GLU A 349 -1.09 5.91 11.22
CA GLU A 349 -1.41 6.61 12.46
C GLU A 349 -2.79 7.28 12.40
N THR A 350 -3.26 7.80 13.54
CA THR A 350 -4.48 8.63 13.58
C THR A 350 -4.19 9.96 12.90
N PRO A 351 -4.85 10.31 11.79
CA PRO A 351 -4.63 11.60 11.15
C PRO A 351 -5.20 12.71 12.04
N LEU A 352 -4.41 13.78 12.21
CA LEU A 352 -4.82 14.98 12.93
C LEU A 352 -5.23 16.08 11.94
N ILE A 353 -5.96 17.08 12.42
CA ILE A 353 -6.14 18.32 11.66
C ILE A 353 -4.76 18.97 11.49
N PRO A 354 -4.34 19.32 10.25
CA PRO A 354 -3.07 20.01 10.02
C PRO A 354 -2.94 21.27 10.88
N SER A 355 -1.76 21.48 11.46
CA SER A 355 -1.50 22.58 12.40
C SER A 355 -1.88 23.94 11.84
N GLU A 356 -1.58 24.19 10.57
CA GLU A 356 -1.83 25.46 9.89
C GLU A 356 -3.33 25.74 9.76
N VAL A 357 -4.14 24.69 9.52
CA VAL A 357 -5.60 24.80 9.41
C VAL A 357 -6.23 25.07 10.78
N MET A 358 -5.72 24.41 11.83
CA MET A 358 -6.15 24.67 13.21
C MET A 358 -5.80 26.10 13.63
N GLU A 359 -4.55 26.54 13.39
CA GLU A 359 -4.09 27.90 13.66
C GLU A 359 -4.90 28.96 12.91
N PHE A 360 -5.21 28.71 11.63
CA PHE A 360 -6.07 29.57 10.82
C PHE A 360 -7.46 29.74 11.45
N SER A 361 -8.09 28.66 11.90
CA SER A 361 -9.41 28.74 12.56
C SER A 361 -9.32 29.41 13.94
N ILE A 362 -8.27 29.18 14.72
CA ILE A 362 -8.02 29.87 16.00
C ILE A 362 -7.87 31.37 15.78
N LYS A 363 -7.07 31.79 14.79
CA LYS A 363 -6.80 33.19 14.46
C LYS A 363 -8.07 33.99 14.15
N HIS A 364 -9.03 33.37 13.46
CA HIS A 364 -10.28 34.03 13.03
C HIS A 364 -11.48 33.74 13.94
N SER A 365 -11.32 32.97 15.01
CA SER A 365 -12.44 32.52 15.84
C SER A 365 -13.24 33.66 16.47
N THR A 366 -12.64 34.83 16.68
CA THR A 366 -13.30 36.02 17.24
C THR A 366 -14.16 36.79 16.23
N GLU A 367 -13.95 36.57 14.93
CA GLU A 367 -14.65 37.27 13.85
C GLU A 367 -15.93 36.53 13.42
N VAL A 368 -15.98 35.24 13.73
CA VAL A 368 -17.01 34.27 13.38
C VAL A 368 -18.20 34.31 14.37
N ASP A 369 -19.41 34.15 13.84
CA ASP A 369 -20.62 33.85 14.60
C ASP A 369 -20.90 32.33 14.59
N MET A 370 -20.98 31.75 15.79
CA MET A 370 -21.09 30.31 15.95
C MET A 370 -22.42 29.75 15.44
N ASN A 371 -23.51 30.44 15.77
CA ASN A 371 -24.85 29.99 15.41
C ASN A 371 -25.02 29.97 13.89
N THR A 372 -24.50 31.01 13.21
CA THR A 372 -24.50 31.08 11.75
C THR A 372 -23.62 30.00 11.15
N THR A 373 -22.45 29.72 11.74
CA THR A 373 -21.54 28.65 11.29
C THR A 373 -22.22 27.28 11.36
N LEU A 374 -22.85 26.95 12.49
CA LEU A 374 -23.61 25.71 12.66
C LEU A 374 -24.84 25.66 11.75
N GLN A 375 -25.50 26.79 11.49
CA GLN A 375 -26.60 26.85 10.53
C GLN A 375 -26.11 26.56 9.11
N VAL A 376 -24.98 27.14 8.68
CA VAL A 376 -24.37 26.85 7.36
C VAL A 376 -24.00 25.37 7.24
N LEU A 377 -23.48 24.75 8.31
CA LEU A 377 -23.17 23.33 8.36
C LEU A 377 -24.43 22.46 8.27
N GLY A 378 -25.43 22.73 9.12
CA GLY A 378 -26.64 21.93 9.24
C GLY A 378 -27.68 22.12 8.13
N SER A 379 -27.40 22.98 7.13
CA SER A 379 -28.29 23.24 5.99
C SER A 379 -27.59 23.05 4.63
N PRO A 380 -27.05 21.84 4.34
CA PRO A 380 -26.44 21.55 3.04
C PRO A 380 -27.46 21.59 1.89
N GLY A 381 -28.75 21.65 2.20
CA GLY A 381 -29.82 21.80 1.23
C GLY A 381 -30.05 23.21 0.70
N GLU A 382 -29.48 24.24 1.34
CA GLU A 382 -29.67 25.65 1.01
C GLU A 382 -28.35 26.27 0.56
N LYS A 383 -28.43 27.35 -0.24
CA LYS A 383 -27.24 28.11 -0.63
C LYS A 383 -26.67 28.80 0.61
N ALA A 384 -25.35 28.77 0.79
CA ALA A 384 -24.72 29.48 1.91
C ALA A 384 -25.07 30.98 1.90
N SER A 385 -25.13 31.59 0.72
CA SER A 385 -25.45 33.00 0.53
C SER A 385 -26.88 33.40 0.93
N SER A 386 -27.81 32.45 1.08
CA SER A 386 -29.17 32.75 1.57
C SER A 386 -29.27 32.80 3.10
N ILE A 387 -28.21 32.40 3.82
CA ILE A 387 -28.19 32.37 5.28
C ILE A 387 -27.74 33.74 5.80
N PRO A 388 -28.53 34.42 6.66
CA PRO A 388 -28.15 35.73 7.20
C PRO A 388 -26.82 35.66 7.96
N GLY A 389 -25.87 36.53 7.60
CA GLY A 389 -24.58 36.60 8.28
C GLY A 389 -23.54 35.58 7.80
N PHE A 390 -23.77 34.88 6.68
CA PHE A 390 -22.86 33.83 6.17
C PHE A 390 -21.39 34.27 6.00
N HIS A 391 -21.10 35.56 5.83
CA HIS A 391 -19.74 36.11 5.78
C HIS A 391 -18.98 36.00 7.10
N ARG A 392 -19.68 35.85 8.23
CA ARG A 392 -19.10 35.68 9.57
C ARG A 392 -19.15 34.22 9.98
N THR A 393 -18.76 33.32 9.09
CA THR A 393 -18.68 31.88 9.37
C THR A 393 -17.25 31.40 9.29
N ASP A 394 -16.92 30.39 10.08
CA ASP A 394 -15.59 29.78 10.02
C ASP A 394 -15.37 29.18 8.62
N CYS A 395 -14.28 29.58 7.95
CA CYS A 395 -14.04 29.22 6.56
C CYS A 395 -13.69 27.72 6.40
N VAL A 396 -13.13 27.07 7.42
CA VAL A 396 -12.86 25.62 7.39
C VAL A 396 -14.18 24.85 7.43
N VAL A 397 -15.06 25.21 8.38
CA VAL A 397 -16.41 24.62 8.46
C VAL A 397 -17.22 24.92 7.21
N ARG A 398 -17.10 26.13 6.65
CA ARG A 398 -17.81 26.52 5.42
C ARG A 398 -17.33 25.74 4.20
N LEU A 399 -16.02 25.49 4.06
CA LEU A 399 -15.46 24.67 2.99
C LEU A 399 -16.00 23.23 3.05
N LEU A 400 -15.98 22.60 4.23
CA LEU A 400 -16.63 21.30 4.43
C LEU A 400 -18.13 21.37 4.07
N SER A 401 -18.81 22.43 4.49
CA SER A 401 -20.24 22.61 4.21
C SER A 401 -20.51 22.73 2.72
N ALA A 402 -19.58 23.27 1.92
CA ALA A 402 -19.66 23.26 0.46
C ALA A 402 -19.52 21.83 -0.11
N VAL A 403 -18.63 21.00 0.42
CA VAL A 403 -18.56 19.57 0.05
C VAL A 403 -19.86 18.84 0.41
N LEU A 404 -20.41 19.06 1.61
CA LEU A 404 -21.71 18.50 2.01
C LEU A 404 -22.86 18.99 1.11
N ARG A 405 -22.82 20.24 0.63
CA ARG A 405 -23.76 20.74 -0.39
C ARG A 405 -23.61 20.00 -1.72
N THR A 406 -22.38 19.68 -2.13
CA THR A 406 -22.11 18.87 -3.33
C THR A 406 -22.78 17.50 -3.21
N SER A 407 -22.54 16.82 -2.08
CA SER A 407 -23.20 15.56 -1.72
C SER A 407 -24.73 15.65 -1.70
N GLU A 408 -25.29 16.75 -1.18
CA GLU A 408 -26.74 16.96 -1.14
C GLU A 408 -27.33 17.23 -2.54
N VAL A 409 -26.62 17.94 -3.41
CA VAL A 409 -27.02 18.14 -4.82
C VAL A 409 -27.08 16.81 -5.54
N GLU A 410 -26.05 15.97 -5.41
CA GLU A 410 -26.01 14.62 -5.95
C GLU A 410 -27.19 13.78 -5.40
N SER A 411 -27.38 13.75 -4.08
CA SER A 411 -28.45 12.97 -3.43
C SER A 411 -29.86 13.43 -3.82
N ARG A 412 -30.04 14.73 -4.10
CA ARG A 412 -31.31 15.26 -4.64
C ARG A 412 -31.55 14.85 -6.08
N ALA A 413 -30.51 14.86 -6.90
CA ALA A 413 -30.59 14.40 -8.28
C ALA A 413 -30.92 12.90 -8.35
N THR A 414 -30.29 12.07 -7.50
CA THR A 414 -30.64 10.65 -7.35
C THR A 414 -32.11 10.44 -6.97
N ARG A 415 -32.60 11.19 -5.96
CA ARG A 415 -34.03 11.15 -5.56
C ARG A 415 -35.00 11.63 -6.65
N ALA A 416 -34.53 12.47 -7.57
CA ALA A 416 -35.29 12.96 -8.71
C ALA A 416 -35.18 12.07 -9.95
N SER A 417 -34.57 10.88 -9.83
CA SER A 417 -34.30 9.95 -10.94
C SER A 417 -33.43 10.55 -12.05
N LEU A 418 -32.50 11.44 -11.68
CA LEU A 418 -31.52 12.06 -12.58
C LEU A 418 -30.13 11.41 -12.45
N THR A 419 -30.04 10.20 -11.90
CA THR A 419 -28.76 9.50 -11.67
C THR A 419 -27.92 9.37 -12.94
N SER A 420 -28.56 9.15 -14.10
CA SER A 420 -27.86 9.03 -15.39
C SER A 420 -27.21 10.32 -15.88
N LEU A 421 -27.48 11.46 -15.24
CA LEU A 421 -26.86 12.74 -15.54
C LEU A 421 -25.70 13.07 -14.59
N LEU A 422 -25.52 12.29 -13.52
CA LEU A 422 -24.47 12.51 -12.54
C LEU A 422 -23.16 11.85 -12.99
N SER A 423 -22.04 12.46 -12.61
CA SER A 423 -20.71 11.86 -12.78
C SER A 423 -20.42 10.88 -11.64
N PRO A 424 -20.14 9.59 -11.92
CA PRO A 424 -19.63 8.64 -10.93
C PRO A 424 -18.31 9.07 -10.32
N GLN A 425 -17.43 9.72 -11.10
CA GLN A 425 -16.14 10.24 -10.62
C GLN A 425 -16.34 11.30 -9.53
N MET A 426 -17.25 12.26 -9.73
CA MET A 426 -17.61 13.23 -8.69
C MET A 426 -18.15 12.51 -7.43
N GLY A 427 -18.90 11.42 -7.61
CA GLY A 427 -19.33 10.56 -6.50
C GLY A 427 -18.16 9.97 -5.72
N LYS A 428 -17.13 9.45 -6.42
CA LYS A 428 -15.91 8.90 -5.83
C LYS A 428 -15.19 9.98 -5.03
N ASP A 429 -15.01 11.18 -5.58
CA ASP A 429 -14.35 12.30 -4.92
C ASP A 429 -15.06 12.72 -3.63
N ILE A 430 -16.40 12.78 -3.65
CA ILE A 430 -17.20 13.12 -2.46
C ILE A 430 -17.00 12.03 -1.39
N MET A 431 -17.08 10.74 -1.74
CA MET A 431 -16.91 9.65 -0.77
C MET A 431 -15.50 9.61 -0.19
N TRP A 432 -14.49 9.76 -1.04
CA TRP A 432 -13.08 9.86 -0.65
C TRP A 432 -12.83 11.04 0.29
N PHE A 433 -13.30 12.24 -0.06
CA PHE A 433 -13.14 13.44 0.75
C PHE A 433 -13.80 13.24 2.12
N LEU A 434 -15.07 12.80 2.14
CA LEU A 434 -15.81 12.62 3.39
C LEU A 434 -15.18 11.55 4.26
N ARG A 435 -14.61 10.49 3.69
CA ARG A 435 -13.87 9.47 4.42
C ARG A 435 -12.61 10.03 5.07
N ARG A 436 -11.79 10.76 4.32
CA ARG A 436 -10.55 11.38 4.80
C ARG A 436 -10.83 12.42 5.90
N TRP A 437 -11.84 13.27 5.67
CA TRP A 437 -12.32 14.26 6.63
C TRP A 437 -12.83 13.62 7.93
N THR A 438 -13.63 12.54 7.82
CA THR A 438 -14.22 11.82 8.96
C THR A 438 -13.16 11.23 9.90
N LYS A 439 -11.97 10.89 9.40
CA LYS A 439 -10.87 10.40 10.23
C LYS A 439 -10.18 11.49 11.04
N SER A 440 -10.16 12.73 10.56
CA SER A 440 -9.38 13.82 11.16
C SER A 440 -10.25 14.78 11.99
N TYR A 441 -11.48 15.07 11.53
CA TYR A 441 -12.31 16.13 12.10
C TYR A 441 -13.45 15.63 12.98
N LEU A 442 -13.97 14.42 12.78
CA LEU A 442 -15.18 13.95 13.46
C LEU A 442 -14.85 13.32 14.83
N LEU A 443 -15.48 13.82 15.89
CA LEU A 443 -15.22 13.45 17.30
C LEU A 443 -13.79 13.81 17.73
N LEU A 444 -13.47 15.11 17.70
CA LEU A 444 -12.14 15.61 18.08
C LEU A 444 -11.73 15.17 19.50
N GLU A 445 -10.59 14.49 19.59
CA GLU A 445 -9.94 14.16 20.85
C GLU A 445 -9.11 15.34 21.35
N GLU A 446 -9.60 16.08 22.35
CA GLU A 446 -8.94 17.28 22.88
C GLU A 446 -7.49 17.05 23.35
N LYS A 447 -7.15 15.81 23.71
CA LYS A 447 -5.81 15.44 24.21
C LYS A 447 -4.73 15.45 23.12
N LEU A 448 -5.12 15.37 21.84
CA LEU A 448 -4.18 15.30 20.71
C LEU A 448 -3.76 16.69 20.22
N TYR A 449 -4.35 17.76 20.75
CA TYR A 449 -4.12 19.13 20.32
C TYR A 449 -3.70 20.01 21.50
N GLU A 450 -2.75 20.92 21.29
CA GLU A 450 -2.41 21.91 22.32
C GLU A 450 -3.55 22.92 22.52
N GLN A 451 -4.18 23.35 21.42
CA GLN A 451 -5.31 24.27 21.39
C GLN A 451 -6.24 23.88 20.25
N ILE A 452 -7.56 24.00 20.48
CA ILE A 452 -8.59 23.76 19.47
C ILE A 452 -9.42 25.03 19.31
N SER A 453 -9.72 25.41 18.07
CA SER A 453 -10.59 26.55 17.80
C SER A 453 -12.02 26.28 18.30
N LEU A 454 -12.67 27.32 18.84
CA LEU A 454 -14.04 27.19 19.31
C LEU A 454 -15.02 26.72 18.21
N PRO A 455 -14.94 27.20 16.94
CA PRO A 455 -15.77 26.69 15.85
C PRO A 455 -15.62 25.19 15.61
N LEU A 456 -14.39 24.67 15.55
CA LEU A 456 -14.16 23.26 15.28
C LEU A 456 -14.57 22.38 16.46
N SER A 457 -14.26 22.80 17.69
CA SER A 457 -14.66 22.09 18.91
C SER A 457 -16.20 21.98 19.04
N THR A 458 -16.93 23.05 18.74
CA THR A 458 -18.40 23.06 18.87
C THR A 458 -19.12 22.37 17.72
N ALA A 459 -18.55 22.38 16.51
CA ALA A 459 -19.13 21.71 15.35
C ALA A 459 -18.84 20.20 15.33
N PHE A 460 -17.63 19.79 15.75
CA PHE A 460 -17.14 18.42 15.54
C PHE A 460 -16.60 17.72 16.81
N GLY A 461 -16.76 18.31 17.99
CA GLY A 461 -16.38 17.68 19.26
C GLY A 461 -17.21 16.42 19.58
N ALA A 462 -16.69 15.57 20.47
CA ALA A 462 -17.25 14.25 20.77
C ALA A 462 -18.72 14.28 21.24
N ASP A 463 -19.08 15.22 22.12
CA ASP A 463 -20.42 15.33 22.71
C ASP A 463 -21.31 16.39 22.04
N THR A 464 -20.98 16.79 20.81
CA THR A 464 -21.71 17.86 20.11
C THR A 464 -22.87 17.33 19.28
N GLU A 465 -23.94 18.12 19.16
CA GLU A 465 -25.04 17.82 18.24
C GLU A 465 -24.59 17.89 16.76
N GLY A 466 -23.55 18.69 16.46
CA GLY A 466 -22.95 18.76 15.14
C GLY A 466 -22.38 17.42 14.69
N SER A 467 -21.56 16.77 15.53
CA SER A 467 -21.03 15.42 15.26
C SER A 467 -22.14 14.39 15.05
N LYS A 468 -23.17 14.38 15.91
CA LYS A 468 -24.31 13.46 15.77
C LYS A 468 -25.05 13.67 14.45
N TRP A 469 -25.29 14.93 14.07
CA TRP A 469 -25.95 15.27 12.83
C TRP A 469 -25.12 14.82 11.61
N ILE A 470 -23.80 15.05 11.63
CA ILE A 470 -22.91 14.62 10.54
C ILE A 470 -22.89 13.10 10.40
N VAL A 471 -22.78 12.36 11.51
CA VAL A 471 -22.85 10.89 11.48
C VAL A 471 -24.13 10.41 10.81
N GLY A 472 -25.28 10.99 11.18
CA GLY A 472 -26.57 10.67 10.56
C GLY A 472 -26.61 11.04 9.07
N TYR A 473 -26.08 12.20 8.69
CA TYR A 473 -26.02 12.64 7.30
C TYR A 473 -25.16 11.71 6.44
N LEU A 474 -23.95 11.36 6.90
CA LEU A 474 -23.03 10.47 6.19
C LEU A 474 -23.64 9.08 6.03
N LEU A 475 -24.34 8.58 7.05
CA LEU A 475 -25.04 7.29 6.98
C LEU A 475 -26.16 7.31 5.93
N GLU A 476 -27.00 8.34 5.90
CA GLU A 476 -28.04 8.46 4.88
C GLU A 476 -27.44 8.61 3.46
N LYS A 477 -26.31 9.28 3.34
CA LYS A 477 -25.56 9.39 2.08
C LYS A 477 -25.05 8.02 1.61
N VAL A 478 -24.45 7.23 2.51
CA VAL A 478 -24.04 5.85 2.22
C VAL A 478 -25.23 5.01 1.74
N ILE A 479 -26.35 5.05 2.47
CA ILE A 479 -27.56 4.29 2.12
C ILE A 479 -28.08 4.70 0.74
N SER A 480 -28.10 6.01 0.44
CA SER A 480 -28.48 6.53 -0.88
C SER A 480 -27.58 5.99 -1.98
N ASN A 481 -26.26 6.05 -1.80
CA ASN A 481 -25.31 5.62 -2.81
C ASN A 481 -25.35 4.10 -3.04
N LEU A 482 -25.33 3.28 -1.98
CA LEU A 482 -25.45 1.82 -2.10
C LEU A 482 -26.78 1.38 -2.74
N SER A 483 -27.81 2.22 -2.67
CA SER A 483 -29.10 1.94 -3.32
C SER A 483 -29.16 2.33 -4.79
N ALA A 484 -28.37 3.32 -5.22
CA ALA A 484 -28.48 3.93 -6.54
C ALA A 484 -27.34 3.58 -7.50
N TRP A 485 -26.15 3.29 -6.97
CA TRP A 485 -24.90 3.16 -7.73
C TRP A 485 -24.39 1.71 -7.78
N SER A 486 -25.27 0.72 -7.89
CA SER A 486 -24.86 -0.69 -7.94
C SER A 486 -24.13 -1.10 -9.23
N ALA A 487 -24.26 -0.31 -10.30
CA ALA A 487 -23.54 -0.50 -11.56
C ALA A 487 -22.09 0.00 -11.50
N GLU A 488 -21.80 0.97 -10.62
CA GLU A 488 -20.49 1.61 -10.50
C GLU A 488 -19.70 0.97 -9.36
N GLY A 489 -18.91 -0.06 -9.68
CA GLY A 489 -18.22 -0.90 -8.69
C GLY A 489 -17.27 -0.14 -7.75
N GLU A 490 -16.49 0.78 -8.30
CA GLU A 490 -15.54 1.59 -7.52
C GLU A 490 -16.24 2.57 -6.59
N LEU A 491 -17.27 3.28 -7.07
CA LEU A 491 -18.06 4.20 -6.25
C LEU A 491 -18.76 3.46 -5.11
N ALA A 492 -19.31 2.28 -5.38
CA ALA A 492 -19.92 1.44 -4.34
C ALA A 492 -18.88 0.98 -3.30
N THR A 493 -17.64 0.72 -3.74
CA THR A 493 -16.50 0.37 -2.87
C THR A 493 -16.10 1.55 -1.99
N ASP A 494 -15.84 2.74 -2.55
CA ASP A 494 -15.54 3.96 -1.78
C ASP A 494 -16.66 4.29 -0.77
N THR A 495 -17.92 4.08 -1.18
CA THR A 495 -19.10 4.29 -0.33
C THR A 495 -19.13 3.35 0.88
N VAL A 496 -18.86 2.05 0.69
CA VAL A 496 -18.84 1.10 1.81
C VAL A 496 -17.59 1.27 2.68
N GLU A 497 -16.47 1.74 2.14
CA GLU A 497 -15.30 2.09 2.94
C GLU A 497 -15.54 3.30 3.85
N LEU A 498 -16.34 4.28 3.41
CA LEU A 498 -16.83 5.35 4.29
C LEU A 498 -17.69 4.76 5.42
N LEU A 499 -18.57 3.80 5.13
CA LEU A 499 -19.38 3.12 6.16
C LEU A 499 -18.50 2.38 7.17
N VAL A 500 -17.49 1.64 6.71
CA VAL A 500 -16.50 0.98 7.58
C VAL A 500 -15.79 2.01 8.45
N THR A 501 -15.39 3.15 7.87
CA THR A 501 -14.74 4.25 8.62
C THR A 501 -15.65 4.78 9.74
N LEU A 502 -16.96 4.88 9.51
CA LEU A 502 -17.92 5.32 10.55
C LEU A 502 -18.03 4.33 11.73
N VAL A 503 -17.67 3.06 11.56
CA VAL A 503 -17.82 2.02 12.59
C VAL A 503 -16.52 1.38 13.06
N GLU A 504 -15.37 1.69 12.43
CA GLU A 504 -14.06 1.11 12.81
C GLU A 504 -13.62 1.53 14.21
N ARG A 505 -13.95 2.77 14.61
CA ARG A 505 -13.70 3.33 15.94
C ARG A 505 -14.94 3.24 16.80
N ARG A 506 -14.79 2.74 18.02
CA ARG A 506 -15.89 2.57 18.98
C ARG A 506 -16.68 3.85 19.22
N GLU A 507 -16.01 5.00 19.30
CA GLU A 507 -16.65 6.29 19.56
C GLU A 507 -17.65 6.69 18.47
N ARG A 508 -17.27 6.54 17.20
CA ARG A 508 -18.16 6.79 16.05
C ARG A 508 -19.25 5.72 15.96
N ALA A 509 -18.88 4.44 16.14
CA ALA A 509 -19.82 3.33 16.12
C ALA A 509 -20.96 3.52 17.14
N ASN A 510 -20.65 4.02 18.34
CA ASN A 510 -21.64 4.31 19.38
C ASN A 510 -22.72 5.32 18.94
N LEU A 511 -22.36 6.27 18.06
CA LEU A 511 -23.32 7.23 17.51
C LEU A 511 -24.08 6.64 16.31
N VAL A 512 -23.38 5.95 15.41
CA VAL A 512 -23.98 5.35 14.20
C VAL A 512 -25.11 4.38 14.54
N VAL A 513 -24.91 3.52 15.54
CA VAL A 513 -25.89 2.49 15.91
C VAL A 513 -27.17 3.06 16.52
N GLN A 514 -27.18 4.32 16.94
CA GLN A 514 -28.36 5.02 17.42
C GLN A 514 -29.24 5.55 16.27
N CYS A 515 -28.69 5.64 15.04
CA CYS A 515 -29.41 6.14 13.89
C CYS A 515 -30.40 5.11 13.35
N GLU A 516 -31.65 5.50 13.08
CA GLU A 516 -32.66 4.60 12.48
C GLU A 516 -32.24 4.04 11.12
N GLY A 517 -31.50 4.83 10.33
CA GLY A 517 -30.96 4.42 9.04
C GLY A 517 -30.07 3.17 9.13
N TRP A 518 -29.33 2.99 10.24
CA TRP A 518 -28.44 1.85 10.46
C TRP A 518 -29.22 0.55 10.57
N TRP A 519 -30.29 0.56 11.36
CA TRP A 519 -31.17 -0.59 11.55
C TRP A 519 -31.97 -0.91 10.29
N ARG A 520 -32.35 0.12 9.51
CA ARG A 520 -32.98 -0.06 8.20
C ARG A 520 -32.03 -0.75 7.22
N LEU A 521 -30.77 -0.29 7.16
CA LEU A 521 -29.72 -0.88 6.33
C LEU A 521 -29.48 -2.35 6.71
N ALA A 522 -29.32 -2.64 8.00
CA ALA A 522 -29.13 -4.01 8.50
C ALA A 522 -30.27 -4.95 8.06
N LYS A 523 -31.53 -4.52 8.25
CA LYS A 523 -32.71 -5.29 7.85
C LYS A 523 -32.80 -5.52 6.35
N GLN A 524 -32.52 -4.48 5.56
CA GLN A 524 -32.59 -4.52 4.11
C GLN A 524 -31.47 -5.38 3.50
N PHE A 525 -30.28 -5.35 4.07
CA PHE A 525 -29.19 -6.23 3.68
C PHE A 525 -29.51 -7.68 4.08
N ALA A 526 -30.00 -7.89 5.30
CA ALA A 526 -30.42 -9.20 5.77
C ALA A 526 -31.56 -9.78 4.92
N SER A 527 -32.47 -8.98 4.36
CA SER A 527 -33.59 -9.49 3.55
C SER A 527 -33.20 -9.98 2.14
N ARG A 528 -31.95 -9.76 1.69
CA ARG A 528 -31.47 -10.14 0.33
C ARG A 528 -32.39 -9.67 -0.79
N SER A 529 -32.94 -8.46 -0.65
CA SER A 529 -33.80 -7.84 -1.66
C SER A 529 -33.08 -6.69 -2.38
N PRO A 530 -33.45 -6.37 -3.63
CA PRO A 530 -32.98 -5.16 -4.29
C PRO A 530 -33.25 -3.90 -3.44
N PRO A 531 -32.41 -2.86 -3.55
CA PRO A 531 -31.26 -2.72 -4.45
C PRO A 531 -29.95 -3.35 -3.93
N LEU A 532 -29.80 -3.58 -2.62
CA LEU A 532 -28.52 -4.00 -2.02
C LEU A 532 -28.01 -5.37 -2.48
N HIS A 533 -28.92 -6.27 -2.87
CA HIS A 533 -28.54 -7.58 -3.41
C HIS A 533 -27.85 -7.49 -4.80
N LEU A 534 -27.97 -6.35 -5.49
CA LEU A 534 -27.34 -6.12 -6.79
C LEU A 534 -25.88 -5.63 -6.68
N LEU A 535 -25.40 -5.36 -5.47
CA LEU A 535 -24.02 -4.93 -5.23
C LEU A 535 -23.04 -6.08 -5.52
N SER A 536 -21.82 -5.74 -5.93
CA SER A 536 -20.75 -6.72 -6.14
C SER A 536 -20.37 -7.44 -4.83
N SER A 537 -19.77 -8.63 -4.95
CA SER A 537 -19.40 -9.45 -3.78
C SER A 537 -18.44 -8.70 -2.81
N PRO A 538 -17.40 -7.98 -3.26
CA PRO A 538 -16.51 -7.23 -2.37
C PRO A 538 -17.23 -6.15 -1.55
N VAL A 539 -18.22 -5.50 -2.16
CA VAL A 539 -19.04 -4.47 -1.48
C VAL A 539 -19.96 -5.13 -0.45
N GLN A 540 -20.59 -6.26 -0.77
CA GLN A 540 -21.41 -7.01 0.20
C GLN A 540 -20.57 -7.54 1.37
N ARG A 541 -19.36 -8.02 1.10
CA ARG A 541 -18.38 -8.46 2.11
C ARG A 541 -18.04 -7.31 3.06
N SER A 542 -17.67 -6.14 2.52
CA SER A 542 -17.35 -4.94 3.29
C SER A 542 -18.56 -4.39 4.06
N LEU A 543 -19.77 -4.51 3.51
CA LEU A 543 -21.01 -4.13 4.19
C LEU A 543 -21.27 -5.05 5.39
N MET A 544 -21.08 -6.36 5.22
CA MET A 544 -21.18 -7.31 6.34
C MET A 544 -20.13 -7.00 7.42
N LYS A 545 -18.89 -6.71 7.03
CA LYS A 545 -17.83 -6.27 7.94
C LYS A 545 -18.25 -5.06 8.77
N ALA A 546 -18.78 -4.02 8.12
CA ALA A 546 -19.27 -2.82 8.81
C ALA A 546 -20.39 -3.15 9.81
N LEU A 547 -21.38 -3.96 9.41
CA LEU A 547 -22.47 -4.36 10.30
C LEU A 547 -21.98 -5.14 11.53
N VAL A 548 -21.02 -6.04 11.34
CA VAL A 548 -20.42 -6.81 12.45
C VAL A 548 -19.64 -5.88 13.38
N LEU A 549 -18.81 -4.97 12.86
CA LEU A 549 -18.10 -3.97 13.67
C LEU A 549 -19.06 -3.12 14.50
N GLY A 550 -20.16 -2.65 13.90
CA GLY A 550 -21.19 -1.89 14.62
C GLY A 550 -21.88 -2.69 15.72
N GLY A 551 -21.99 -4.02 15.61
CA GLY A 551 -22.54 -4.90 16.65
C GLY A 551 -21.71 -4.97 17.94
N PHE A 552 -20.47 -4.48 17.91
CA PHE A 552 -19.59 -4.36 19.08
C PHE A 552 -19.54 -2.95 19.67
N ALA A 553 -20.35 -2.02 19.16
CA ALA A 553 -20.60 -0.74 19.82
C ALA A 553 -21.22 -0.91 21.21
N ASN A 554 -21.17 0.15 22.02
CA ASN A 554 -21.71 0.19 23.37
C ASN A 554 -23.25 0.22 23.33
N MET A 555 -23.86 -0.96 23.40
CA MET A 555 -25.30 -1.18 23.51
C MET A 555 -25.63 -1.89 24.82
N ASP A 556 -26.84 -1.68 25.36
CA ASP A 556 -27.36 -2.52 26.42
C ASP A 556 -27.59 -3.97 25.95
N ALA A 557 -27.72 -4.89 26.90
CA ALA A 557 -27.80 -6.33 26.60
C ALA A 557 -29.01 -6.70 25.73
N ASP A 558 -30.16 -6.05 25.93
CA ASP A 558 -31.40 -6.34 25.18
C ASP A 558 -31.26 -5.85 23.74
N THR A 559 -30.77 -4.61 23.55
CA THR A 559 -30.50 -4.04 22.23
C THR A 559 -29.44 -4.85 21.48
N LYS A 560 -28.38 -5.31 22.16
CA LYS A 560 -27.33 -6.14 21.55
C LYS A 560 -27.88 -7.50 21.10
N GLN A 561 -28.74 -8.13 21.91
CA GLN A 561 -29.40 -9.37 21.52
C GLN A 561 -30.32 -9.16 20.31
N GLN A 562 -31.07 -8.07 20.29
CA GLN A 562 -31.91 -7.69 19.15
C GLN A 562 -31.06 -7.44 17.89
N TYR A 563 -29.91 -6.79 18.03
CA TYR A 563 -29.01 -6.51 16.92
C TYR A 563 -28.52 -7.80 16.25
N TRP A 564 -28.01 -8.75 17.05
CA TRP A 564 -27.56 -10.04 16.51
C TRP A 564 -28.69 -10.89 15.91
N ALA A 565 -29.91 -10.75 16.44
CA ALA A 565 -31.11 -11.37 15.88
C ALA A 565 -31.49 -10.82 14.50
N GLU A 566 -31.09 -9.59 14.16
CA GLU A 566 -31.36 -8.94 12.88
C GLU A 566 -30.21 -9.10 11.88
N VAL A 567 -28.96 -9.27 12.34
CA VAL A 567 -27.77 -9.34 11.47
C VAL A 567 -27.26 -10.77 11.25
N LEU A 568 -26.82 -11.46 12.32
CA LEU A 568 -26.15 -12.77 12.19
C LEU A 568 -27.12 -13.95 12.20
N HIS A 569 -28.17 -13.90 13.02
CA HIS A 569 -29.13 -15.00 13.11
C HIS A 569 -29.86 -15.30 11.79
N PRO A 570 -30.29 -14.31 10.98
CA PRO A 570 -30.92 -14.59 9.69
C PRO A 570 -29.98 -15.31 8.72
N LEU A 571 -28.68 -14.97 8.73
CA LEU A 571 -27.66 -15.67 7.95
C LEU A 571 -27.55 -17.13 8.37
N GLN A 572 -27.42 -17.39 9.67
CA GLN A 572 -27.32 -18.75 10.22
C GLN A 572 -28.56 -19.59 9.93
N GLN A 573 -29.75 -19.02 10.15
CA GLN A 573 -31.02 -19.72 9.91
C GLN A 573 -31.21 -20.06 8.43
N ARG A 574 -30.95 -19.12 7.51
CA ARG A 574 -31.06 -19.39 6.07
C ARG A 574 -30.08 -20.47 5.64
N PHE A 575 -28.82 -20.36 6.06
CA PHE A 575 -27.79 -21.34 5.73
C PHE A 575 -28.16 -22.74 6.23
N GLN A 576 -28.52 -22.87 7.51
CA GLN A 576 -28.92 -24.16 8.09
C GLN A 576 -30.19 -24.72 7.44
N ASN A 577 -31.20 -23.88 7.19
CA ASN A 577 -32.43 -24.29 6.52
C ASN A 577 -32.19 -24.75 5.08
N LEU A 578 -31.15 -24.26 4.41
CA LEU A 578 -30.78 -24.65 3.06
C LEU A 578 -30.04 -26.01 3.06
N ILE A 579 -28.97 -26.13 3.85
CA ILE A 579 -28.12 -27.32 3.86
C ILE A 579 -28.79 -28.56 4.48
N ASN A 580 -29.76 -28.36 5.38
CA ASN A 580 -30.47 -29.45 6.05
C ASN A 580 -31.67 -29.98 5.25
N GLN A 581 -31.91 -29.49 4.03
CA GLN A 581 -32.96 -30.02 3.16
C GLN A 581 -32.54 -31.41 2.63
N GLU A 582 -33.44 -32.40 2.71
CA GLU A 582 -33.14 -33.79 2.31
C GLU A 582 -32.69 -33.92 0.84
N ASN A 583 -33.13 -33.00 -0.02
CA ASN A 583 -32.80 -32.91 -1.44
C ASN A 583 -31.69 -31.89 -1.75
N PHE A 584 -30.97 -31.37 -0.75
CA PHE A 584 -29.95 -30.33 -0.94
C PHE A 584 -28.90 -30.71 -1.99
N ALA A 585 -28.36 -31.93 -1.97
CA ALA A 585 -27.35 -32.34 -2.95
C ALA A 585 -27.83 -32.22 -4.41
N GLN A 586 -29.12 -32.43 -4.67
CA GLN A 586 -29.71 -32.30 -6.00
C GLN A 586 -30.00 -30.83 -6.36
N MET A 587 -30.51 -30.05 -5.42
CA MET A 587 -30.83 -28.62 -5.62
C MET A 587 -29.60 -27.72 -5.55
N SER A 588 -28.47 -28.21 -5.03
CA SER A 588 -27.22 -27.45 -4.88
C SER A 588 -26.75 -26.80 -6.18
N GLN A 589 -27.07 -27.43 -7.31
CA GLN A 589 -26.68 -26.98 -8.65
C GLN A 589 -27.66 -25.97 -9.26
N GLU A 590 -28.80 -25.69 -8.61
CA GLU A 590 -29.69 -24.62 -9.04
C GLU A 590 -29.04 -23.25 -8.78
N GLU A 591 -29.11 -22.36 -9.77
CA GLU A 591 -28.43 -21.06 -9.70
C GLU A 591 -28.85 -20.25 -8.47
N ALA A 592 -30.13 -20.28 -8.10
CA ALA A 592 -30.63 -19.58 -6.91
C ALA A 592 -29.99 -20.11 -5.60
N VAL A 593 -29.78 -21.43 -5.49
CA VAL A 593 -29.16 -22.08 -4.33
C VAL A 593 -27.66 -21.79 -4.31
N LYS A 594 -26.99 -21.87 -5.47
CA LYS A 594 -25.57 -21.52 -5.62
C LYS A 594 -25.31 -20.08 -5.21
N GLN A 595 -26.11 -19.13 -5.69
CA GLN A 595 -26.01 -17.71 -5.33
C GLN A 595 -26.25 -17.48 -3.83
N GLU A 596 -27.21 -18.19 -3.21
CA GLU A 596 -27.45 -18.09 -1.76
C GLU A 596 -26.25 -18.59 -0.95
N ILE A 597 -25.58 -19.67 -1.38
CA ILE A 597 -24.35 -20.19 -0.77
C ILE A 597 -23.20 -19.20 -0.96
N ILE A 598 -22.95 -18.71 -2.18
CA ILE A 598 -21.89 -17.73 -2.47
C ILE A 598 -22.06 -16.50 -1.59
N ALA A 599 -23.25 -15.89 -1.58
CA ALA A 599 -23.51 -14.72 -0.74
C ALA A 599 -23.40 -15.02 0.77
N THR A 600 -23.56 -16.27 1.19
CA THR A 600 -23.30 -16.68 2.58
C THR A 600 -21.81 -16.76 2.86
N LEU A 601 -21.03 -17.37 1.98
CA LEU A 601 -19.57 -17.46 2.11
C LEU A 601 -18.93 -16.06 2.10
N GLU A 602 -19.37 -15.16 1.22
CA GLU A 602 -18.93 -13.76 1.21
C GLU A 602 -19.22 -13.04 2.52
N ALA A 603 -20.40 -13.28 3.09
CA ALA A 603 -20.73 -12.75 4.40
C ALA A 603 -19.81 -13.32 5.50
N LEU A 604 -19.40 -14.59 5.42
CA LEU A 604 -18.43 -15.18 6.36
C LEU A 604 -17.05 -14.54 6.23
N CYS A 605 -16.58 -14.25 5.01
CA CYS A 605 -15.36 -13.47 4.79
C CYS A 605 -15.48 -12.08 5.45
N GLY A 606 -16.60 -11.38 5.25
CA GLY A 606 -16.83 -10.08 5.89
C GLY A 606 -16.87 -10.13 7.42
N ILE A 607 -17.43 -11.20 8.00
CA ILE A 607 -17.41 -11.44 9.45
C ILE A 607 -15.98 -11.70 9.95
N ALA A 608 -15.17 -12.47 9.22
CA ALA A 608 -13.77 -12.71 9.55
C ALA A 608 -12.94 -11.41 9.49
N GLU A 609 -13.16 -10.57 8.46
CA GLU A 609 -12.52 -9.27 8.32
C GLU A 609 -12.86 -8.26 9.43
N ALA A 610 -14.01 -8.42 10.09
CA ALA A 610 -14.43 -7.58 11.21
C ALA A 610 -13.77 -7.96 12.54
N THR A 611 -12.83 -8.91 12.54
CA THR A 611 -12.15 -9.37 13.75
C THR A 611 -11.31 -8.25 14.37
N GLN A 612 -11.54 -8.02 15.66
CA GLN A 612 -10.77 -7.16 16.56
C GLN A 612 -10.42 -7.97 17.83
N MET A 613 -9.45 -7.48 18.61
CA MET A 613 -8.97 -8.18 19.82
C MET A 613 -10.10 -8.52 20.81
N ASP A 614 -11.09 -7.63 20.94
CA ASP A 614 -12.19 -7.75 21.88
C ASP A 614 -13.32 -8.68 21.41
N ASN A 615 -13.43 -8.93 20.09
CA ASN A 615 -14.56 -9.65 19.51
C ASN A 615 -14.20 -11.05 18.98
N VAL A 616 -12.90 -11.37 18.85
CA VAL A 616 -12.41 -12.62 18.23
C VAL A 616 -12.98 -13.87 18.88
N ALA A 617 -13.16 -13.88 20.21
CA ALA A 617 -13.65 -15.05 20.91
C ALA A 617 -15.08 -15.42 20.52
N SER A 618 -15.95 -14.42 20.36
CA SER A 618 -17.34 -14.57 19.92
C SER A 618 -17.42 -14.89 18.43
N LEU A 619 -16.69 -14.15 17.59
CA LEU A 619 -16.75 -14.33 16.14
C LEU A 619 -16.17 -15.68 15.71
N PHE A 620 -15.04 -16.11 16.29
CA PHE A 620 -14.48 -17.42 16.01
C PHE A 620 -15.46 -18.55 16.35
N SER A 621 -16.14 -18.46 17.49
CA SER A 621 -17.11 -19.48 17.90
C SER A 621 -18.29 -19.55 16.92
N PHE A 622 -18.75 -18.40 16.41
CA PHE A 622 -19.78 -18.33 15.38
C PHE A 622 -19.29 -18.95 14.05
N LEU A 623 -18.10 -18.55 13.58
CA LEU A 623 -17.54 -19.00 12.29
C LEU A 623 -17.17 -20.49 12.28
N MET A 624 -16.75 -21.05 13.42
CA MET A 624 -16.35 -22.46 13.53
C MET A 624 -17.47 -23.43 13.13
N ASP A 625 -18.72 -23.11 13.46
CA ASP A 625 -19.89 -23.92 13.07
C ASP A 625 -20.06 -23.92 11.53
N PHE A 626 -19.83 -22.79 10.87
CA PHE A 626 -19.88 -22.69 9.41
C PHE A 626 -18.71 -23.41 8.76
N LEU A 627 -17.48 -23.27 9.28
CA LEU A 627 -16.29 -23.96 8.77
C LEU A 627 -16.50 -25.47 8.75
N SER A 628 -17.09 -26.03 9.81
CA SER A 628 -17.42 -27.46 9.87
C SER A 628 -18.40 -27.89 8.77
N SER A 629 -19.40 -27.05 8.48
CA SER A 629 -20.39 -27.29 7.41
C SER A 629 -19.80 -27.11 6.00
N CYS A 630 -18.85 -26.18 5.85
CA CYS A 630 -18.16 -25.91 4.59
C CYS A 630 -17.35 -27.10 4.08
N ILE A 631 -16.82 -27.94 4.98
CA ILE A 631 -16.15 -29.20 4.62
C ILE A 631 -17.11 -30.12 3.86
N GLY A 632 -18.37 -30.24 4.32
CA GLY A 632 -19.41 -31.00 3.61
C GLY A 632 -19.81 -30.35 2.28
N LEU A 633 -19.90 -29.01 2.24
CA LEU A 633 -20.19 -28.28 1.00
C LEU A 633 -19.13 -28.49 -0.07
N MET A 634 -17.85 -28.63 0.30
CA MET A 634 -16.77 -28.90 -0.64
C MET A 634 -16.92 -30.26 -1.35
N GLU A 635 -17.54 -31.26 -0.71
CA GLU A 635 -17.89 -32.53 -1.38
C GLU A 635 -19.05 -32.34 -2.37
N VAL A 636 -20.09 -31.59 -1.97
CA VAL A 636 -21.29 -31.33 -2.80
C VAL A 636 -20.95 -30.49 -4.04
N TYR A 637 -20.17 -29.43 -3.87
CA TYR A 637 -19.77 -28.49 -4.92
C TYR A 637 -18.46 -28.86 -5.62
N SER A 638 -18.05 -30.12 -5.56
CA SER A 638 -16.80 -30.62 -6.16
C SER A 638 -16.63 -30.30 -7.65
N ASN A 639 -17.71 -29.98 -8.37
CA ASN A 639 -17.73 -29.63 -9.80
C ASN A 639 -17.85 -28.12 -10.08
N THR A 640 -17.81 -27.27 -9.05
CA THR A 640 -18.08 -25.83 -9.15
C THR A 640 -16.87 -25.06 -8.62
N PRO A 641 -15.90 -24.69 -9.50
CA PRO A 641 -14.61 -24.11 -9.10
C PRO A 641 -14.75 -22.86 -8.23
N GLU A 642 -15.59 -21.91 -8.65
CA GLU A 642 -15.84 -20.64 -7.93
C GLU A 642 -16.27 -20.87 -6.48
N THR A 643 -17.15 -21.84 -6.22
CA THR A 643 -17.63 -22.14 -4.86
C THR A 643 -16.57 -22.85 -4.03
N ILE A 644 -15.77 -23.73 -4.62
CA ILE A 644 -14.63 -24.37 -3.93
C ILE A 644 -13.60 -23.31 -3.53
N ASN A 645 -13.25 -22.43 -4.46
CA ASN A 645 -12.30 -21.35 -4.25
C ASN A 645 -12.73 -20.44 -3.10
N LEU A 646 -13.98 -19.99 -3.12
CA LEU A 646 -14.56 -19.16 -2.06
C LEU A 646 -14.67 -19.89 -0.70
N ILE A 647 -14.91 -21.20 -0.68
CA ILE A 647 -14.83 -21.98 0.58
C ILE A 647 -13.42 -21.93 1.15
N ILE A 648 -12.38 -22.12 0.31
CA ILE A 648 -10.98 -22.04 0.76
C ILE A 648 -10.68 -20.62 1.24
N GLU A 649 -11.16 -19.59 0.54
CA GLU A 649 -11.00 -18.19 0.91
C GLU A 649 -11.58 -17.88 2.30
N VAL A 650 -12.75 -18.42 2.66
CA VAL A 650 -13.29 -18.27 4.02
C VAL A 650 -12.33 -18.83 5.08
N PHE A 651 -11.70 -19.98 4.83
CA PHE A 651 -10.70 -20.54 5.74
C PHE A 651 -9.44 -19.66 5.80
N VAL A 652 -8.99 -19.13 4.66
CA VAL A 652 -7.86 -18.19 4.58
C VAL A 652 -8.15 -16.96 5.43
N GLU A 653 -9.31 -16.31 5.27
CA GLU A 653 -9.68 -15.11 6.03
C GLU A 653 -9.76 -15.38 7.53
N VAL A 654 -10.38 -16.50 7.96
CA VAL A 654 -10.43 -16.85 9.38
C VAL A 654 -9.03 -17.09 9.94
N ALA A 655 -8.19 -17.85 9.24
CA ALA A 655 -6.82 -18.10 9.68
C ALA A 655 -6.02 -16.79 9.73
N HIS A 656 -6.09 -15.98 8.70
CA HIS A 656 -5.35 -14.72 8.58
C HIS A 656 -5.73 -13.70 9.65
N LYS A 657 -7.04 -13.51 9.90
CA LYS A 657 -7.52 -12.44 10.80
C LYS A 657 -7.61 -12.86 12.27
N GLN A 658 -7.79 -14.15 12.56
CA GLN A 658 -8.11 -14.58 13.93
C GLN A 658 -6.98 -15.33 14.64
N ILE A 659 -6.16 -16.11 13.91
CA ILE A 659 -5.27 -17.12 14.53
C ILE A 659 -4.33 -16.54 15.60
N CYS A 660 -3.78 -15.35 15.37
CA CYS A 660 -2.84 -14.70 16.28
C CYS A 660 -3.44 -14.36 17.65
N TYR A 661 -4.77 -14.22 17.74
CA TYR A 661 -5.49 -13.93 18.99
C TYR A 661 -6.12 -15.16 19.65
N LEU A 662 -6.10 -16.33 18.99
CA LEU A 662 -6.73 -17.55 19.50
C LEU A 662 -5.81 -18.24 20.52
N GLY A 663 -6.36 -18.71 21.64
CA GLY A 663 -5.65 -19.63 22.54
C GLY A 663 -5.49 -21.04 21.95
N GLU A 664 -4.69 -21.88 22.59
CA GLU A 664 -4.29 -23.22 22.10
C GLU A 664 -5.49 -24.10 21.69
N SER A 665 -6.51 -24.21 22.54
CA SER A 665 -7.69 -25.06 22.28
C SER A 665 -8.47 -24.65 21.02
N LYS A 666 -8.60 -23.33 20.78
CA LYS A 666 -9.28 -22.81 19.58
C LYS A 666 -8.40 -22.95 18.34
N CYS A 667 -7.08 -22.75 18.46
CA CYS A 667 -6.14 -23.02 17.39
C CYS A 667 -6.19 -24.48 16.92
N MET A 668 -6.23 -25.43 17.86
CA MET A 668 -6.31 -26.86 17.54
C MET A 668 -7.57 -27.20 16.72
N LYS A 669 -8.73 -26.64 17.08
CA LYS A 669 -9.96 -26.82 16.29
C LYS A 669 -9.84 -26.28 14.86
N LEU A 670 -9.20 -25.11 14.71
CA LEU A 670 -8.96 -24.52 13.41
C LEU A 670 -8.01 -25.38 12.57
N TYR A 671 -6.91 -25.86 13.18
CA TYR A 671 -5.96 -26.76 12.53
C TYR A 671 -6.62 -28.05 12.04
N GLU A 672 -7.43 -28.70 12.88
CA GLU A 672 -8.18 -29.91 12.51
C GLU A 672 -9.13 -29.67 11.34
N ALA A 673 -9.85 -28.54 11.35
CA ALA A 673 -10.76 -28.18 10.27
C ALA A 673 -10.03 -27.87 8.95
N CYS A 674 -8.93 -27.11 9.00
CA CYS A 674 -8.09 -26.83 7.84
C CYS A 674 -7.52 -28.12 7.24
N LEU A 675 -7.00 -29.01 8.08
CA LEU A 675 -6.43 -30.29 7.62
C LEU A 675 -7.50 -31.18 6.98
N THR A 676 -8.70 -31.23 7.58
CA THR A 676 -9.84 -31.98 7.01
C THR A 676 -10.29 -31.39 5.68
N LEU A 677 -10.34 -30.06 5.55
CA LEU A 677 -10.63 -29.36 4.30
C LEU A 677 -9.64 -29.77 3.20
N LEU A 678 -8.34 -29.72 3.48
CA LEU A 678 -7.28 -30.09 2.52
C LEU A 678 -7.40 -31.56 2.10
N GLN A 679 -7.71 -32.46 3.03
CA GLN A 679 -7.94 -33.87 2.73
C GLN A 679 -9.11 -34.07 1.76
N VAL A 680 -10.23 -33.37 1.99
CA VAL A 680 -11.41 -33.41 1.11
C VAL A 680 -11.07 -32.84 -0.27
N TYR A 681 -10.41 -31.68 -0.32
CA TYR A 681 -9.97 -31.07 -1.57
C TYR A 681 -9.07 -32.01 -2.39
N SER A 682 -8.07 -32.62 -1.77
CA SER A 682 -7.12 -33.51 -2.45
C SER A 682 -7.80 -34.79 -2.93
N LYS A 683 -8.65 -35.41 -2.10
CA LYS A 683 -9.45 -36.58 -2.48
C LYS A 683 -10.30 -36.32 -3.72
N ASN A 684 -10.91 -35.13 -3.82
CA ASN A 684 -11.77 -34.75 -4.94
C ASN A 684 -10.99 -34.44 -6.23
N ASN A 685 -9.71 -34.04 -6.14
CA ASN A 685 -8.91 -33.59 -7.29
C ASN A 685 -7.84 -34.60 -7.74
N GLN A 686 -7.36 -35.51 -6.88
CA GLN A 686 -6.30 -36.50 -7.21
C GLN A 686 -6.62 -37.41 -8.40
N SER A 687 -7.91 -37.70 -8.65
CA SER A 687 -8.33 -38.62 -9.73
C SER A 687 -8.88 -37.90 -10.97
N ARG A 688 -8.91 -36.57 -10.97
CA ARG A 688 -9.69 -35.79 -11.93
C ARG A 688 -8.80 -35.13 -12.99
N LYS A 689 -8.74 -35.74 -14.18
CA LYS A 689 -8.21 -35.06 -15.37
C LYS A 689 -9.33 -34.24 -16.02
N ARG A 690 -9.49 -32.99 -15.62
CA ARG A 690 -10.41 -32.07 -16.30
C ARG A 690 -9.87 -31.81 -17.72
N ARG A 691 -10.76 -31.86 -18.72
CA ARG A 691 -10.41 -31.62 -20.14
C ARG A 691 -10.63 -30.15 -20.54
N ASP A 692 -11.10 -29.32 -19.62
CA ASP A 692 -11.42 -27.93 -19.88
C ASP A 692 -10.15 -27.08 -19.91
N PRO A 693 -10.03 -26.12 -20.85
CA PRO A 693 -8.85 -25.29 -21.00
C PRO A 693 -8.60 -24.35 -19.80
N SER A 694 -9.64 -24.03 -19.01
CA SER A 694 -9.52 -23.21 -17.80
C SER A 694 -9.21 -24.01 -16.53
N ALA A 695 -9.18 -25.35 -16.61
CA ALA A 695 -9.07 -26.18 -15.41
C ALA A 695 -7.72 -26.03 -14.69
N GLU A 696 -6.66 -25.69 -15.43
CA GLU A 696 -5.35 -25.41 -14.87
C GLU A 696 -5.34 -24.07 -14.12
N GLU A 697 -5.99 -23.05 -14.66
CA GLU A 697 -6.16 -21.74 -14.02
C GLU A 697 -6.98 -21.85 -12.73
N ASP A 698 -8.12 -22.57 -12.77
CA ASP A 698 -8.95 -22.81 -11.58
C ASP A 698 -8.15 -23.51 -10.48
N GLN A 699 -7.37 -24.54 -10.86
CA GLN A 699 -6.54 -25.29 -9.92
C GLN A 699 -5.39 -24.43 -9.38
N TYR A 700 -4.82 -23.56 -10.22
CA TYR A 700 -3.81 -22.58 -9.79
C TYR A 700 -4.36 -21.65 -8.70
N GLN A 701 -5.55 -21.07 -8.89
CA GLN A 701 -6.18 -20.17 -7.91
C GLN A 701 -6.46 -20.87 -6.58
N ASP A 702 -6.99 -22.10 -6.62
CA ASP A 702 -7.24 -22.90 -5.41
C ASP A 702 -5.94 -23.18 -4.64
N LEU A 703 -4.89 -23.61 -5.36
CA LEU A 703 -3.61 -23.94 -4.76
C LEU A 703 -2.91 -22.70 -4.19
N LEU A 704 -3.08 -21.53 -4.81
CA LEU A 704 -2.56 -20.27 -4.31
C LEU A 704 -3.18 -19.93 -2.95
N LEU A 705 -4.51 -20.00 -2.83
CA LEU A 705 -5.21 -19.80 -1.55
C LEU A 705 -4.82 -20.86 -0.50
N ILE A 706 -4.60 -22.11 -0.91
CA ILE A 706 -4.13 -23.16 0.01
C ILE A 706 -2.71 -22.85 0.52
N MET A 707 -1.79 -22.37 -0.34
CA MET A 707 -0.45 -21.95 0.10
C MET A 707 -0.54 -20.77 1.07
N GLU A 708 -1.43 -19.81 0.82
CA GLU A 708 -1.68 -18.69 1.71
C GLU A 708 -2.26 -19.16 3.07
N LEU A 709 -3.24 -20.07 3.05
CA LEU A 709 -3.80 -20.68 4.26
C LEU A 709 -2.70 -21.29 5.11
N LEU A 710 -1.88 -22.16 4.51
CA LEU A 710 -0.77 -22.83 5.20
C LEU A 710 0.25 -21.83 5.77
N THR A 711 0.52 -20.75 5.04
CA THR A 711 1.39 -19.65 5.50
C THR A 711 0.78 -18.92 6.70
N ASN A 712 -0.52 -18.62 6.66
CA ASN A 712 -1.23 -17.99 7.76
C ASN A 712 -1.29 -18.88 9.00
N LEU A 713 -1.41 -20.21 8.85
CA LEU A 713 -1.35 -21.15 9.98
C LEU A 713 0.00 -21.12 10.70
N LEU A 714 1.11 -20.98 9.96
CA LEU A 714 2.46 -20.84 10.55
C LEU A 714 2.62 -19.53 11.34
N SER A 715 1.82 -18.50 11.05
CA SER A 715 1.95 -17.19 11.71
C SER A 715 1.83 -17.24 13.23
N LYS A 716 1.08 -18.21 13.75
CA LYS A 716 0.87 -18.42 15.18
C LYS A 716 2.16 -18.68 15.96
N GLU A 717 3.16 -19.30 15.34
CA GLU A 717 4.42 -19.66 16.02
C GLU A 717 5.33 -18.46 16.27
N PHE A 718 5.10 -17.33 15.59
CA PHE A 718 5.92 -16.12 15.74
C PHE A 718 5.11 -14.85 16.08
N ILE A 719 3.80 -14.84 15.86
CA ILE A 719 2.88 -13.78 16.27
C ILE A 719 1.79 -14.40 17.15
N ASP A 720 2.01 -14.36 18.47
CA ASP A 720 1.06 -14.84 19.45
C ASP A 720 0.63 -13.72 20.42
N PHE A 721 -0.60 -13.25 20.27
CA PHE A 721 -1.25 -12.27 21.15
C PHE A 721 -2.24 -12.91 22.13
N SER A 722 -2.28 -14.25 22.22
CA SER A 722 -3.20 -14.94 23.14
C SER A 722 -2.83 -14.77 24.63
N ASP A 723 -1.58 -14.40 24.91
CA ASP A 723 -1.07 -14.18 26.28
C ASP A 723 -1.32 -12.77 26.85
N THR A 724 -1.77 -11.81 26.04
CA THR A 724 -1.86 -10.39 26.44
C THR A 724 -3.12 -9.98 27.22
N ASP A 725 -4.06 -10.89 27.51
CA ASP A 725 -5.27 -10.54 28.25
C ASP A 725 -5.44 -11.33 29.57
N GLU A 726 -5.40 -10.61 30.70
CA GLU A 726 -5.79 -11.13 32.02
C GLU A 726 -7.25 -11.64 32.05
N VAL A 727 -8.06 -11.27 31.04
CA VAL A 727 -9.44 -11.73 30.84
C VAL A 727 -9.52 -13.26 30.69
N PHE A 728 -8.51 -13.90 30.08
CA PHE A 728 -8.46 -15.36 29.89
C PHE A 728 -8.02 -16.15 31.13
N ARG A 729 -7.50 -15.49 32.19
CA ARG A 729 -7.07 -16.17 33.42
C ARG A 729 -8.23 -16.59 34.34
N SER A 730 -9.46 -16.16 34.05
CA SER A 730 -10.60 -16.36 34.96
C SER A 730 -11.18 -17.79 34.97
N GLN A 731 -10.81 -18.68 34.02
CA GLN A 731 -11.48 -19.99 33.91
C GLN A 731 -10.60 -21.24 33.74
N GLU A 732 -9.28 -21.14 33.57
CA GLU A 732 -8.43 -22.34 33.50
C GLU A 732 -7.42 -22.38 34.64
N GLN A 733 -7.92 -22.65 35.85
CA GLN A 733 -7.10 -23.30 36.87
C GLN A 733 -6.95 -24.78 36.53
N GLY A 734 -5.78 -25.16 36.05
CA GLY A 734 -5.23 -26.49 36.31
C GLY A 734 -4.85 -27.30 35.08
N GLY A 735 -3.54 -27.40 34.84
CA GLY A 735 -2.94 -28.52 34.13
C GLY A 735 -1.98 -28.11 33.03
N ALA A 736 -0.71 -27.95 33.37
CA ALA A 736 0.36 -28.13 32.39
C ALA A 736 0.34 -29.60 31.93
N SER A 737 -0.46 -29.91 30.91
CA SER A 737 -0.44 -31.22 30.26
C SER A 737 0.74 -31.28 29.30
N SER A 738 1.82 -31.89 29.78
CA SER A 738 2.96 -32.40 29.01
C SER A 738 2.54 -33.55 28.05
N GLY A 739 1.60 -33.27 27.14
CA GLY A 739 1.35 -34.09 25.95
C GLY A 739 2.21 -33.57 24.78
N ARG A 740 2.53 -34.42 23.80
CA ARG A 740 3.07 -33.93 22.52
C ARG A 740 2.04 -32.97 21.91
N ASN A 741 2.23 -31.67 22.09
CA ASN A 741 1.38 -30.67 21.46
C ASN A 741 1.66 -30.69 19.95
N VAL A 742 0.61 -30.92 19.16
CA VAL A 742 0.67 -30.75 17.71
C VAL A 742 0.97 -29.28 17.45
N SER A 743 2.09 -28.99 16.80
CA SER A 743 2.51 -27.62 16.49
C SER A 743 1.93 -27.16 15.15
N ALA A 744 1.92 -25.85 14.90
CA ALA A 744 1.44 -25.31 13.62
C ALA A 744 2.25 -25.88 12.45
N ALA A 745 3.56 -26.05 12.64
CA ALA A 745 4.43 -26.62 11.61
C ALA A 745 4.08 -28.08 11.28
N ASP A 746 3.59 -28.87 12.24
CA ASP A 746 3.18 -30.26 11.97
C ASP A 746 1.96 -30.30 11.05
N VAL A 747 0.99 -29.42 11.31
CA VAL A 747 -0.23 -29.26 10.50
C VAL A 747 0.13 -28.81 9.09
N VAL A 748 1.07 -27.87 8.98
CA VAL A 748 1.50 -27.31 7.70
C VAL A 748 2.30 -28.31 6.88
N LEU A 749 3.22 -29.06 7.50
CA LEU A 749 3.95 -30.15 6.83
C LEU A 749 2.99 -31.22 6.32
N TYR A 750 1.98 -31.58 7.10
CA TYR A 750 0.94 -32.50 6.66
C TYR A 750 0.07 -31.91 5.53
N GLY A 751 -0.26 -30.61 5.60
CA GLY A 751 -0.96 -29.88 4.55
C GLY A 751 -0.20 -29.85 3.23
N VAL A 752 1.09 -29.51 3.25
CA VAL A 752 1.97 -29.55 2.07
C VAL A 752 2.00 -30.96 1.48
N ASN A 753 2.09 -32.00 2.31
CA ASN A 753 2.05 -33.39 1.84
C ASN A 753 0.75 -33.77 1.11
N ILE A 754 -0.39 -33.26 1.59
CA ILE A 754 -1.69 -33.49 0.94
C ILE A 754 -1.75 -32.84 -0.45
N VAL A 755 -1.09 -31.68 -0.61
CA VAL A 755 -1.22 -30.80 -1.78
C VAL A 755 -0.13 -31.06 -2.81
N LEU A 756 1.04 -31.54 -2.41
CA LEU A 756 2.19 -31.79 -3.29
C LEU A 756 1.86 -32.67 -4.50
N PRO A 757 1.06 -33.77 -4.39
CA PRO A 757 0.66 -34.55 -5.56
C PRO A 757 -0.18 -33.78 -6.60
N LEU A 758 -0.77 -32.66 -6.21
CA LEU A 758 -1.59 -31.80 -7.07
C LEU A 758 -0.76 -30.73 -7.79
N MET A 759 0.49 -30.49 -7.35
CA MET A 759 1.41 -29.52 -7.94
C MET A 759 2.15 -30.13 -9.13
N SER A 760 1.64 -29.90 -10.34
CA SER A 760 2.29 -30.32 -11.59
C SER A 760 3.48 -29.40 -11.93
N GLN A 761 4.37 -29.87 -12.83
CA GLN A 761 5.44 -29.00 -13.36
C GLN A 761 4.89 -27.81 -14.15
N ASP A 762 3.71 -27.94 -14.75
CA ASP A 762 3.08 -26.84 -15.49
C ASP A 762 2.51 -25.78 -14.53
N LEU A 763 1.92 -26.18 -13.40
CA LEU A 763 1.46 -25.27 -12.35
C LEU A 763 2.62 -24.49 -11.69
N LEU A 764 3.81 -25.09 -11.59
CA LEU A 764 5.02 -24.38 -11.10
C LEU A 764 5.57 -23.35 -12.10
N LYS A 765 5.06 -23.29 -13.34
CA LYS A 765 5.41 -22.20 -14.27
C LYS A 765 4.71 -20.88 -13.91
N PHE A 766 3.63 -20.92 -13.14
CA PHE A 766 2.98 -19.72 -12.63
C PHE A 766 3.86 -19.09 -11.53
N PRO A 767 4.41 -17.88 -11.74
CA PRO A 767 5.43 -17.32 -10.86
C PRO A 767 4.94 -17.14 -9.41
N SER A 768 3.71 -16.67 -9.22
CA SER A 768 3.13 -16.42 -7.90
C SER A 768 2.99 -17.69 -7.07
N LEU A 769 2.46 -18.77 -7.67
CA LEU A 769 2.29 -20.06 -6.98
C LEU A 769 3.64 -20.68 -6.65
N CYS A 770 4.56 -20.68 -7.62
CA CYS A 770 5.91 -21.19 -7.44
C CYS A 770 6.63 -20.45 -6.30
N ASN A 771 6.57 -19.11 -6.28
CA ASN A 771 7.17 -18.30 -5.23
C ASN A 771 6.55 -18.58 -3.85
N GLN A 772 5.21 -18.65 -3.73
CA GLN A 772 4.56 -18.97 -2.46
C GLN A 772 4.90 -20.37 -1.95
N TYR A 773 4.93 -21.37 -2.84
CA TYR A 773 5.34 -22.73 -2.49
C TYR A 773 6.78 -22.78 -1.96
N TYR A 774 7.73 -22.19 -2.70
CA TYR A 774 9.13 -22.19 -2.29
C TYR A 774 9.35 -21.40 -1.00
N LYS A 775 8.77 -20.20 -0.87
CA LYS A 775 8.80 -19.44 0.38
C LYS A 775 8.30 -20.24 1.57
N LEU A 776 7.19 -20.98 1.42
CA LEU A 776 6.64 -21.79 2.49
C LEU A 776 7.59 -22.92 2.90
N ILE A 777 8.09 -23.72 1.94
CA ILE A 777 8.94 -24.86 2.28
C ILE A 777 10.32 -24.43 2.80
N THR A 778 10.90 -23.34 2.28
CA THR A 778 12.20 -22.83 2.74
C THR A 778 12.07 -22.23 4.12
N PHE A 779 11.00 -21.49 4.39
CA PHE A 779 10.69 -20.99 5.72
C PHE A 779 10.56 -22.12 6.76
N ILE A 780 9.91 -23.24 6.42
CA ILE A 780 9.84 -24.40 7.33
C ILE A 780 11.24 -25.00 7.58
N CYS A 781 12.07 -25.09 6.54
CA CYS A 781 13.45 -25.58 6.67
C CYS A 781 14.33 -24.68 7.54
N GLU A 782 14.10 -23.36 7.49
CA GLU A 782 14.84 -22.38 8.27
C GLU A 782 14.44 -22.35 9.75
N ILE A 783 13.13 -22.35 10.02
CA ILE A 783 12.61 -22.16 11.38
C ILE A 783 12.49 -23.48 12.16
N PHE A 784 12.14 -24.59 11.48
CA PHE A 784 11.90 -25.90 12.10
C PHE A 784 12.71 -27.04 11.46
N PRO A 785 14.04 -26.91 11.30
CA PRO A 785 14.86 -27.93 10.67
C PRO A 785 14.79 -29.29 11.40
N GLU A 786 14.48 -29.31 12.70
CA GLU A 786 14.33 -30.53 13.49
C GLU A 786 13.12 -31.39 13.11
N LYS A 787 12.11 -30.81 12.45
CA LYS A 787 10.91 -31.54 12.00
C LYS A 787 11.13 -32.25 10.67
N ILE A 788 12.10 -31.81 9.86
CA ILE A 788 12.36 -32.36 8.52
C ILE A 788 12.79 -33.83 8.55
N PRO A 789 13.71 -34.29 9.42
CA PRO A 789 14.06 -35.71 9.52
C PRO A 789 12.92 -36.60 10.04
N LEU A 790 11.90 -36.02 10.70
CA LEU A 790 10.77 -36.74 11.27
C LEU A 790 9.66 -37.00 10.24
N LEU A 791 9.79 -36.47 9.03
CA LEU A 791 8.81 -36.60 7.98
C LEU A 791 8.71 -38.05 7.45
N PRO A 792 7.53 -38.46 6.94
CA PRO A 792 7.40 -39.70 6.18
C PRO A 792 8.37 -39.75 4.99
N GLU A 793 8.86 -40.94 4.63
CA GLU A 793 9.91 -41.11 3.63
C GLU A 793 9.57 -40.49 2.25
N GLU A 794 8.32 -40.63 1.80
CA GLU A 794 7.87 -40.05 0.52
C GLU A 794 7.85 -38.52 0.54
N LEU A 795 7.43 -37.92 1.66
CA LEU A 795 7.38 -36.47 1.82
C LEU A 795 8.79 -35.89 1.93
N PHE A 796 9.67 -36.55 2.69
CA PHE A 796 11.07 -36.16 2.79
C PHE A 796 11.73 -36.16 1.40
N LYS A 797 11.57 -37.24 0.62
CA LYS A 797 12.11 -37.31 -0.75
C LYS A 797 11.55 -36.22 -1.66
N SER A 798 10.24 -35.94 -1.55
CA SER A 798 9.59 -34.91 -2.35
C SER A 798 10.12 -33.51 -2.02
N LEU A 799 10.30 -33.20 -0.74
CA LEU A 799 10.86 -31.92 -0.28
C LEU A 799 12.31 -31.74 -0.75
N MET A 800 13.16 -32.77 -0.60
CA MET A 800 14.54 -32.71 -1.07
C MET A 800 14.63 -32.55 -2.59
N PHE A 801 13.74 -33.21 -3.34
CA PHE A 801 13.64 -33.04 -4.79
C PHE A 801 13.18 -31.63 -5.17
N SER A 802 12.22 -31.04 -4.46
CA SER A 802 11.82 -29.64 -4.68
C SER A 802 12.97 -28.67 -4.47
N LEU A 803 13.77 -28.83 -3.39
CA LEU A 803 14.95 -27.99 -3.18
C LEU A 803 15.99 -28.14 -4.30
N GLU A 804 16.22 -29.37 -4.78
CA GLU A 804 17.09 -29.63 -5.95
C GLU A 804 16.56 -28.96 -7.23
N LEU A 805 15.26 -29.07 -7.48
CA LEU A 805 14.61 -28.48 -8.64
C LEU A 805 14.66 -26.95 -8.59
N GLY A 806 14.38 -26.35 -7.43
CA GLY A 806 14.42 -24.90 -7.21
C GLY A 806 15.80 -24.31 -7.44
N MET A 807 16.85 -25.03 -7.04
CA MET A 807 18.23 -24.62 -7.28
C MET A 807 18.66 -24.70 -8.74
N THR A 808 18.18 -25.70 -9.49
CA THR A 808 18.73 -26.06 -10.82
C THR A 808 17.91 -25.59 -12.01
N ALA A 809 16.60 -25.39 -11.85
CA ALA A 809 15.68 -25.20 -12.97
C ALA A 809 14.74 -23.98 -12.85
N MET A 810 14.67 -23.33 -11.68
CA MET A 810 13.74 -22.22 -11.41
C MET A 810 14.41 -20.86 -11.48
N SER A 811 13.69 -19.78 -11.13
CA SER A 811 14.20 -18.41 -11.15
C SER A 811 15.35 -18.18 -10.16
N SER A 812 16.12 -17.10 -10.35
CA SER A 812 17.21 -16.70 -9.44
C SER A 812 16.72 -16.53 -8.00
N GLU A 813 15.56 -15.91 -7.80
CA GLU A 813 14.96 -15.71 -6.47
C GLU A 813 14.68 -17.05 -5.77
N ILE A 814 14.11 -18.02 -6.50
CA ILE A 814 13.81 -19.35 -5.95
C ILE A 814 15.09 -20.12 -5.64
N SER A 815 16.10 -20.03 -6.52
CA SER A 815 17.40 -20.65 -6.29
C SER A 815 18.05 -20.09 -5.02
N GLN A 816 17.97 -18.77 -4.81
CA GLN A 816 18.43 -18.13 -3.57
C GLN A 816 17.68 -18.66 -2.34
N LEU A 817 16.35 -18.71 -2.35
CA LEU A 817 15.55 -19.24 -1.23
C LEU A 817 15.93 -20.70 -0.89
N CYS A 818 16.15 -21.54 -1.91
CA CYS A 818 16.55 -22.93 -1.70
C CYS A 818 17.95 -23.05 -1.09
N LEU A 819 18.88 -22.19 -1.51
CA LEU A 819 20.24 -22.14 -0.96
C LEU A 819 20.24 -21.65 0.49
N GLU A 820 19.44 -20.64 0.81
CA GLU A 820 19.26 -20.12 2.17
C GLU A 820 18.73 -21.22 3.11
N ALA A 821 17.78 -22.03 2.65
CA ALA A 821 17.25 -23.17 3.40
C ALA A 821 18.28 -24.29 3.70
N LEU A 822 19.34 -24.45 2.89
CA LEU A 822 20.34 -25.50 3.11
C LEU A 822 21.23 -25.26 4.32
N SER A 823 21.51 -24.00 4.66
CA SER A 823 22.40 -23.68 5.79
C SER A 823 21.81 -24.18 7.11
N PRO A 824 20.56 -23.82 7.51
CA PRO A 824 19.94 -24.32 8.73
C PRO A 824 19.81 -25.85 8.78
N LEU A 825 19.53 -26.50 7.64
CA LEU A 825 19.47 -27.97 7.56
C LEU A 825 20.83 -28.61 7.84
N ALA A 826 21.92 -28.07 7.27
CA ALA A 826 23.27 -28.55 7.51
C ALA A 826 23.71 -28.30 8.97
N GLU A 827 23.38 -27.14 9.54
CA GLU A 827 23.63 -26.82 10.95
C GLU A 827 22.89 -27.78 11.89
N HIS A 828 21.63 -28.11 11.60
CA HIS A 828 20.87 -29.09 12.38
C HIS A 828 21.49 -30.49 12.28
N CYS A 829 21.87 -30.94 11.09
CA CYS A 829 22.60 -32.20 10.89
C CYS A 829 23.87 -32.27 11.73
N SER A 830 24.64 -31.18 11.84
CA SER A 830 25.88 -31.16 12.62
C SER A 830 25.66 -31.35 14.13
N LYS A 831 24.49 -30.95 14.63
CA LYS A 831 24.08 -31.06 16.04
C LYS A 831 23.49 -32.44 16.36
N CYS A 832 23.10 -33.20 15.34
CA CYS A 832 22.51 -34.53 15.49
C CYS A 832 23.59 -35.61 15.68
N PRO A 833 23.45 -36.53 16.66
CA PRO A 833 24.44 -37.58 16.89
C PRO A 833 24.42 -38.70 15.84
N ASP A 834 23.35 -38.81 15.06
CA ASP A 834 23.16 -39.87 14.06
C ASP A 834 23.68 -39.44 12.67
N LYS A 835 24.83 -39.99 12.30
CA LYS A 835 25.52 -39.68 11.03
C LYS A 835 24.92 -40.38 9.82
N ASP A 836 24.07 -41.40 10.01
CA ASP A 836 23.44 -42.18 8.95
C ASP A 836 21.97 -41.76 8.70
N SER A 837 21.57 -40.58 9.19
CA SER A 837 20.21 -40.07 8.96
C SER A 837 19.92 -39.80 7.47
N PRO A 838 18.65 -39.86 7.03
CA PRO A 838 18.27 -39.52 5.65
C PRO A 838 18.64 -38.08 5.27
N LEU A 839 18.63 -37.15 6.25
CA LEU A 839 19.07 -35.77 6.04
C LEU A 839 20.59 -35.67 5.80
N SER A 840 21.39 -36.52 6.44
CA SER A 840 22.84 -36.62 6.18
C SER A 840 23.13 -37.00 4.71
N HIS A 841 22.40 -37.98 4.19
CA HIS A 841 22.52 -38.42 2.80
C HIS A 841 22.05 -37.35 1.79
N ALA A 842 20.95 -36.65 2.10
CA ALA A 842 20.46 -35.56 1.24
C ALA A 842 21.43 -34.36 1.22
N THR A 843 21.95 -33.95 2.38
CA THR A 843 22.95 -32.88 2.46
C THR A 843 24.26 -33.24 1.76
N GLN A 844 24.65 -34.52 1.75
CA GLN A 844 25.78 -35.00 0.96
C GLN A 844 25.57 -34.80 -0.56
N HIS A 845 24.36 -35.09 -1.06
CA HIS A 845 23.99 -34.82 -2.45
C HIS A 845 24.01 -33.33 -2.77
N PHE A 846 23.45 -32.50 -1.88
CA PHE A 846 23.46 -31.05 -2.06
C PHE A 846 24.87 -30.44 -2.04
N LEU A 847 25.83 -31.02 -1.31
CA LEU A 847 27.23 -30.56 -1.38
C LEU A 847 27.76 -30.63 -2.82
N LYS A 848 27.50 -31.73 -3.52
CA LYS A 848 27.91 -31.88 -4.92
C LYS A 848 27.19 -30.88 -5.82
N LEU A 849 25.89 -30.70 -5.62
CA LEU A 849 25.08 -29.80 -6.43
C LEU A 849 25.49 -28.33 -6.28
N VAL A 850 25.74 -27.87 -5.05
CA VAL A 850 26.22 -26.51 -4.77
C VAL A 850 27.66 -26.32 -5.26
N PHE A 851 28.51 -27.35 -5.15
CA PHE A 851 29.86 -27.35 -5.72
C PHE A 851 29.81 -27.18 -7.24
N ASP A 852 28.97 -27.97 -7.93
CA ASP A 852 28.79 -27.89 -9.38
C ASP A 852 28.20 -26.54 -9.80
N MET A 853 27.26 -25.98 -9.02
CA MET A 853 26.76 -24.62 -9.24
C MET A 853 27.94 -23.62 -9.20
N LEU A 854 28.57 -23.43 -8.04
CA LEU A 854 29.57 -22.37 -7.83
C LEU A 854 30.75 -22.43 -8.81
N LEU A 855 31.08 -23.61 -9.33
CA LEU A 855 32.26 -23.85 -10.15
C LEU A 855 32.01 -23.98 -11.65
N LEU A 856 30.86 -24.54 -12.05
CA LEU A 856 30.62 -24.94 -13.44
C LEU A 856 29.58 -24.06 -14.14
N GLN A 857 28.78 -23.29 -13.41
CA GLN A 857 27.77 -22.41 -13.98
C GLN A 857 28.14 -20.93 -13.77
N LYS A 858 27.62 -20.05 -14.63
CA LYS A 858 27.74 -18.60 -14.45
C LYS A 858 26.58 -18.10 -13.58
N HIS A 859 26.89 -17.44 -12.46
CA HIS A 859 25.91 -16.93 -11.51
C HIS A 859 25.96 -15.41 -11.36
N SER A 860 24.87 -14.84 -10.83
CA SER A 860 24.84 -13.47 -10.30
C SER A 860 25.65 -13.38 -8.99
N ILE A 861 26.08 -12.17 -8.64
CA ILE A 861 26.84 -11.91 -7.40
C ILE A 861 25.99 -12.25 -6.17
N GLU A 862 24.68 -11.98 -6.20
CA GLU A 862 23.75 -12.26 -5.10
C GLU A 862 23.61 -13.75 -4.79
N LEU A 863 23.46 -14.58 -5.84
CA LEU A 863 23.45 -16.04 -5.71
C LEU A 863 24.76 -16.57 -5.11
N THR A 864 25.88 -15.89 -5.36
CA THR A 864 27.20 -16.30 -4.87
C THR A 864 27.29 -16.21 -3.34
N VAL A 865 26.61 -15.24 -2.71
CA VAL A 865 26.59 -15.11 -1.24
C VAL A 865 25.80 -16.24 -0.62
N ALA A 866 24.52 -16.42 -1.01
CA ALA A 866 23.67 -17.48 -0.49
C ALA A 866 24.25 -18.89 -0.75
N ALA A 867 24.75 -19.13 -1.97
CA ALA A 867 25.43 -20.37 -2.31
C ALA A 867 26.71 -20.56 -1.50
N GLY A 868 27.49 -19.50 -1.27
CA GLY A 868 28.69 -19.57 -0.45
C GLY A 868 28.41 -19.92 1.01
N GLU A 869 27.32 -19.40 1.57
CA GLU A 869 26.90 -19.72 2.94
C GLU A 869 26.46 -21.19 3.07
N ALA A 870 25.64 -21.67 2.14
CA ALA A 870 25.22 -23.06 2.07
C ALA A 870 26.43 -23.99 1.87
N PHE A 871 27.31 -23.64 0.94
CA PHE A 871 28.50 -24.39 0.62
C PHE A 871 29.44 -24.53 1.83
N TYR A 872 29.68 -23.44 2.56
CA TYR A 872 30.49 -23.48 3.77
C TYR A 872 29.93 -24.47 4.81
N SER A 873 28.62 -24.39 5.04
CA SER A 873 27.92 -25.23 6.02
C SER A 873 28.00 -26.71 5.64
N LEU A 874 27.85 -27.03 4.36
CA LEU A 874 27.95 -28.39 3.80
C LEU A 874 29.39 -28.93 3.80
N VAL A 875 30.39 -28.09 3.47
CA VAL A 875 31.82 -28.46 3.53
C VAL A 875 32.26 -28.75 4.97
N CYS A 876 31.76 -27.99 5.95
CA CYS A 876 32.03 -28.27 7.37
C CYS A 876 31.44 -29.62 7.80
N LEU A 877 30.30 -30.03 7.25
CA LEU A 877 29.61 -31.28 7.58
C LEU A 877 30.27 -32.51 6.92
N HIS A 878 30.57 -32.43 5.62
CA HIS A 878 30.98 -33.55 4.76
C HIS A 878 32.39 -33.35 4.16
N GLN A 879 33.41 -33.33 5.02
CA GLN A 879 34.79 -33.01 4.61
C GLN A 879 35.45 -34.06 3.71
N VAL A 880 35.08 -35.33 3.89
CA VAL A 880 35.67 -36.45 3.13
C VAL A 880 35.21 -36.35 1.68
N GLU A 881 33.91 -36.17 1.50
CA GLU A 881 33.22 -36.04 0.23
C GLU A 881 33.66 -34.77 -0.50
N TYR A 882 33.80 -33.65 0.21
CA TYR A 882 34.39 -32.44 -0.36
C TYR A 882 35.80 -32.71 -0.91
N SER A 883 36.64 -33.40 -0.14
CA SER A 883 38.01 -33.74 -0.57
C SER A 883 38.01 -34.64 -1.81
N GLU A 884 37.06 -35.59 -1.90
CA GLU A 884 36.87 -36.45 -3.07
C GLU A 884 36.43 -35.66 -4.31
N LEU A 885 35.48 -34.72 -4.16
CA LEU A 885 35.02 -33.85 -5.25
C LEU A 885 36.16 -32.97 -5.79
N VAL A 886 36.94 -32.37 -4.89
CA VAL A 886 38.11 -31.57 -5.27
C VAL A 886 39.16 -32.41 -6.00
N GLN A 887 39.46 -33.62 -5.50
CA GLN A 887 40.39 -34.54 -6.17
C GLN A 887 39.88 -35.02 -7.53
N ALA A 888 38.58 -35.32 -7.65
CA ALA A 888 37.95 -35.68 -8.91
C ALA A 888 38.06 -34.55 -9.94
N LEU A 889 37.77 -33.30 -9.54
CA LEU A 889 37.90 -32.15 -10.41
C LEU A 889 39.35 -31.91 -10.83
N LEU A 890 40.31 -31.96 -9.89
CA LEU A 890 41.73 -31.79 -10.19
C LEU A 890 42.27 -32.88 -11.11
N SER A 891 41.88 -34.14 -10.91
CA SER A 891 42.30 -35.26 -11.77
C SER A 891 41.69 -35.21 -13.17
N SER A 892 40.56 -34.54 -13.35
CA SER A 892 39.92 -34.36 -14.66
C SER A 892 40.61 -33.33 -15.57
N GLN A 893 41.51 -32.50 -15.02
CA GLN A 893 42.17 -31.41 -15.76
C GLN A 893 43.29 -31.94 -16.66
N ARG A 894 43.24 -31.58 -17.95
CA ARG A 894 44.26 -31.98 -18.94
C ARG A 894 45.43 -30.99 -19.04
N ASP A 895 45.20 -29.73 -18.71
CA ASP A 895 46.22 -28.68 -18.75
C ASP A 895 46.92 -28.54 -17.40
N ALA A 896 48.24 -28.70 -17.38
CA ALA A 896 49.07 -28.60 -16.19
C ALA A 896 49.02 -27.19 -15.56
N MET A 897 48.82 -26.14 -16.35
CA MET A 897 48.72 -24.76 -15.86
C MET A 897 47.39 -24.53 -15.14
N VAL A 898 46.29 -25.06 -15.69
CA VAL A 898 44.97 -25.01 -15.07
C VAL A 898 44.94 -25.85 -13.79
N TYR A 899 45.55 -27.04 -13.81
CA TYR A 899 45.72 -27.89 -12.63
C TYR A 899 46.45 -27.16 -11.49
N GLN A 900 47.57 -26.50 -11.78
CA GLN A 900 48.35 -25.79 -10.76
C GLN A 900 47.57 -24.62 -10.15
N ARG A 901 46.88 -23.82 -10.98
CA ARG A 901 46.06 -22.69 -10.49
C ARG A 901 44.87 -23.16 -9.66
N LEU A 902 44.16 -24.21 -10.09
CA LEU A 902 43.06 -24.79 -9.33
C LEU A 902 43.54 -25.40 -8.01
N SER A 903 44.65 -26.13 -8.02
CA SER A 903 45.23 -26.73 -6.80
C SER A 903 45.63 -25.66 -5.77
N GLU A 904 46.19 -24.53 -6.22
CA GLU A 904 46.52 -23.41 -5.35
C GLU A 904 45.25 -22.75 -4.78
N ALA A 905 44.26 -22.49 -5.64
CA ALA A 905 43.01 -21.85 -5.23
C ALA A 905 42.24 -22.70 -4.20
N PHE A 906 42.13 -24.02 -4.40
CA PHE A 906 41.52 -24.91 -3.42
C PHE A 906 42.30 -24.98 -2.11
N ARG A 907 43.64 -24.89 -2.16
CA ARG A 907 44.47 -24.86 -0.94
C ARG A 907 44.24 -23.59 -0.12
N GLN A 908 44.09 -22.44 -0.78
CA GLN A 908 43.75 -21.18 -0.14
C GLN A 908 42.34 -21.22 0.47
N LEU A 909 41.37 -21.76 -0.27
CA LEU A 909 40.01 -21.94 0.24
C LEU A 909 39.97 -22.87 1.46
N GLN A 910 40.69 -23.99 1.43
CA GLN A 910 40.78 -24.92 2.56
C GLN A 910 41.54 -24.35 3.77
N ALA A 911 42.51 -23.46 3.55
CA ALA A 911 43.21 -22.77 4.63
C ALA A 911 42.29 -21.80 5.39
N SER A 912 41.29 -21.22 4.71
CA SER A 912 40.30 -20.33 5.32
C SER A 912 39.26 -21.05 6.20
N SER A 913 39.09 -22.37 6.02
CA SER A 913 38.11 -23.20 6.72
C SER A 913 38.71 -24.12 7.80
N ALA A 914 39.97 -23.91 8.21
CA ALA A 914 40.66 -24.74 9.19
C ALA A 914 40.89 -24.01 10.54
N PRO A 915 40.40 -24.54 11.68
CA PRO A 915 39.56 -25.73 11.82
C PRO A 915 38.11 -25.48 11.33
N PRO A 916 37.41 -26.51 10.84
CA PRO A 916 36.02 -26.39 10.42
C PRO A 916 35.17 -26.05 11.65
N SER A 917 34.72 -24.81 11.76
CA SER A 917 33.78 -24.40 12.80
C SER A 917 32.64 -23.64 12.18
N GLN A 918 31.41 -23.84 12.69
CA GLN A 918 30.25 -23.07 12.25
C GLN A 918 30.20 -21.66 12.88
N ASP A 919 31.35 -21.12 13.35
CA ASP A 919 31.40 -19.77 13.89
C ASP A 919 31.27 -18.73 12.79
N ARG A 920 30.49 -17.67 13.05
CA ARG A 920 30.29 -16.53 12.14
C ARG A 920 31.60 -15.93 11.61
N LYS A 921 32.65 -15.90 12.43
CA LYS A 921 33.97 -15.36 12.03
C LYS A 921 34.64 -16.21 10.94
N HIS A 922 34.58 -17.54 11.06
CA HIS A 922 35.17 -18.44 10.06
C HIS A 922 34.31 -18.48 8.79
N LYS A 923 32.97 -18.42 8.92
CA LYS A 923 32.05 -18.27 7.79
C LYS A 923 32.36 -17.00 6.96
N LEU A 924 32.50 -15.84 7.60
CA LEU A 924 32.86 -14.59 6.90
C LEU A 924 34.23 -14.63 6.22
N ALA A 925 35.23 -15.25 6.88
CA ALA A 925 36.56 -15.42 6.29
C ALA A 925 36.54 -16.36 5.07
N PHE A 926 35.75 -17.43 5.14
CA PHE A 926 35.54 -18.35 4.03
C PHE A 926 34.82 -17.67 2.86
N LEU A 927 33.74 -16.92 3.11
CA LEU A 927 33.02 -16.20 2.06
C LEU A 927 33.92 -15.23 1.30
N LYS A 928 34.73 -14.45 2.01
CA LYS A 928 35.72 -13.57 1.38
C LYS A 928 36.75 -14.34 0.53
N SER A 929 37.20 -15.49 1.03
CA SER A 929 38.12 -16.37 0.30
C SER A 929 37.44 -17.03 -0.90
N LEU A 930 36.13 -17.29 -0.81
CA LEU A 930 35.31 -17.84 -1.88
C LEU A 930 35.10 -16.82 -3.00
N GLU A 931 34.89 -15.54 -2.69
CA GLU A 931 34.84 -14.45 -3.68
C GLU A 931 36.15 -14.37 -4.48
N GLU A 932 37.28 -14.36 -3.78
CA GLU A 932 38.61 -14.39 -4.41
C GLU A 932 38.82 -15.67 -5.24
N PHE A 933 38.34 -16.81 -4.74
CA PHE A 933 38.41 -18.09 -5.43
C PHE A 933 37.57 -18.08 -6.72
N VAL A 934 36.30 -17.67 -6.68
CA VAL A 934 35.41 -17.59 -7.84
C VAL A 934 35.95 -16.60 -8.87
N ALA A 935 36.46 -15.44 -8.45
CA ALA A 935 37.11 -14.47 -9.35
C ALA A 935 38.34 -15.06 -10.07
N ASN A 936 39.13 -15.89 -9.39
CA ASN A 936 40.33 -16.51 -9.94
C ASN A 936 40.04 -17.77 -10.78
N VAL A 937 38.97 -18.50 -10.48
CA VAL A 937 38.67 -19.84 -11.00
C VAL A 937 37.55 -19.85 -12.04
N GLY A 938 36.58 -18.93 -11.98
CA GLY A 938 35.44 -18.91 -12.89
C GLY A 938 35.85 -18.86 -14.37
N GLY A 939 36.88 -18.08 -14.70
CA GLY A 939 37.44 -18.03 -16.07
C GLY A 939 38.20 -19.29 -16.51
N LEU A 940 38.63 -20.15 -15.57
CA LEU A 940 39.36 -21.39 -15.85
C LEU A 940 38.45 -22.58 -16.12
N LEU A 941 37.26 -22.60 -15.51
CA LEU A 941 36.31 -23.73 -15.58
C LEU A 941 35.14 -23.49 -16.54
N CYS A 942 34.73 -22.24 -16.77
CA CYS A 942 33.64 -21.91 -17.71
C CYS A 942 34.03 -21.98 -19.21
N VAL A 943 35.19 -22.56 -19.54
CA VAL A 943 35.58 -22.79 -20.95
C VAL A 943 35.17 -24.20 -21.36
N LYS A 944 33.90 -24.32 -21.77
CA LYS A 944 33.48 -25.18 -22.88
C LYS A 944 32.13 -24.77 -23.44
#